data_AF-A0A6I9YY06-F1
#
_entry.id   AF-A0A6I9YY06-F1
#
_cell.length_a   1.000
_cell.length_b   1.000
_cell.length_c   1.000
_cell.angle_alpha   90.00
_cell.angle_beta   90.00
_cell.angle_gamma   90.00
#
_symmetry.space_group_name_H-M   'P 1'
#
loop_
_entity.id
_entity.type
_entity.pdbx_description
1 polymer ?
#
loop_
_entity_poly.entity_id
_entity_poly.type
_entity_poly.pdbx_seq_one_letter_code
_entity_poly.pdbx_strand_id
1 'polypeptide(L)'
;MYSIFFKNIDEQIQACQKVAKHYEYGIPLNDLALISKILNLCVEKIQTMDNVFIEITCVILKLYGLPFYKKKLSDEEKYAKEVQESIAQLGHLVRVPCSQIRIQICKCIISFYHAEPSVKEFEGYQPTSANYKKQIVELGGLAETMVLSLTLVENQLSEKLWFIKTLQHLSISEANCKLMMKAEAPRILCSHLNDVDPSGQLLFRSSEILWNLLEKTSKEQIIEQLSNLECVQALKDAFTNLLIHGFRHYDRQLRNDILVIATLVAQNPGAPMIETGFTKQLILYATFDEMKTQSPLVKGLKLTSCYEDFELKKLLLNMLTVLAKDLCSVQLLHEGNVILALFNYLKPNEKGRALDMSAAQYEELQLLGIATLATMAPLLIEDYMLCKGNEQLLEFLKWCVSNDPFFTQGNSFHGVGGRGTKLAQMRFCLRVLNPVVSLADDAVNVDLCGQGAINQLLGILKFTTTNYKDSALVMEIQSDILLILSTLCENNIHRKELFGWEGVDTLISFLKIDAKNFYSGLGHNRLLFCALDCLWCCVMGCTILEDYFLEKEGLFTLLDLLLINQKNVCNLILGILVEFCDNPKTVSHINIWRGGKNQTAANLLINLWRQEEEEMGVKHDKSGRIVDTKKPLVGQFQKTQEVIPMPANHPTIAVMDVAENMRAKIYCLICKLGFENLPGLSARDFVTLAIIRRYLDFKIHSLHKQREIVNKSWENFLARTSNYQALKAAKRLQEKAIENSRPKIKHYSSTFHPTDIKGLNTTVASGRLVTVESTPSELIGGPLADTDLALKKLPIRGGALKKFDGVKVIDSFKKNSLTVK
;
A
#
# COMPACT_ATOMS: atom_id res chain seq x y z
N MET A 1 55.78 -27.27 -23.58
CA MET A 1 55.48 -26.07 -22.76
C MET A 1 55.77 -26.25 -21.26
N TYR A 2 55.72 -27.45 -20.68
CA TYR A 2 55.95 -27.65 -19.23
C TYR A 2 57.42 -27.57 -18.75
N SER A 3 58.42 -27.44 -19.64
CA SER A 3 59.84 -27.41 -19.27
C SER A 3 60.43 -26.01 -19.09
N ILE A 4 59.63 -24.94 -19.19
CA ILE A 4 60.13 -23.55 -19.27
C ILE A 4 60.22 -22.87 -17.90
N PHE A 5 59.50 -23.33 -16.88
CA PHE A 5 59.45 -22.65 -15.57
C PHE A 5 60.57 -23.05 -14.58
N PHE A 6 61.57 -23.82 -15.03
CA PHE A 6 62.77 -24.17 -14.26
C PHE A 6 64.06 -23.47 -14.74
N LYS A 7 63.99 -22.53 -15.71
CA LYS A 7 65.15 -21.79 -16.24
C LYS A 7 65.01 -20.27 -16.10
N ASN A 8 66.15 -19.57 -16.28
CA ASN A 8 66.43 -18.13 -16.16
C ASN A 8 65.21 -17.19 -16.34
N ILE A 9 65.12 -16.14 -15.52
CA ILE A 9 64.02 -15.14 -15.51
C ILE A 9 63.77 -14.62 -16.94
N ASP A 10 64.81 -14.22 -17.67
CA ASP A 10 64.68 -13.69 -19.04
C ASP A 10 63.98 -14.65 -20.03
N GLU A 11 64.21 -15.96 -19.90
CA GLU A 11 63.56 -16.97 -20.74
C GLU A 11 62.06 -17.09 -20.43
N GLN A 12 61.68 -16.92 -19.15
CA GLN A 12 60.28 -16.94 -18.71
C GLN A 12 59.53 -15.70 -19.20
N ILE A 13 60.17 -14.52 -19.17
CA ILE A 13 59.63 -13.27 -19.71
C ILE A 13 59.36 -13.42 -21.22
N GLN A 14 60.36 -13.87 -21.98
CA GLN A 14 60.21 -14.08 -23.42
C GLN A 14 59.12 -15.09 -23.75
N ALA A 15 58.95 -16.14 -22.94
CA ALA A 15 57.88 -17.11 -23.12
C ALA A 15 56.50 -16.48 -22.93
N CYS A 16 56.30 -15.67 -21.88
CA CYS A 16 55.03 -14.98 -21.65
C CYS A 16 54.73 -13.93 -22.74
N GLN A 17 55.75 -13.22 -23.23
CA GLN A 17 55.60 -12.30 -24.35
C GLN A 17 55.20 -13.02 -25.65
N LYS A 18 55.77 -14.20 -25.92
CA LYS A 18 55.35 -15.04 -27.05
C LYS A 18 53.90 -15.50 -26.93
N VAL A 19 53.46 -15.86 -25.72
CA VAL A 19 52.05 -16.21 -25.45
C VAL A 19 51.13 -15.01 -25.71
N ALA A 20 51.47 -13.84 -25.20
CA ALA A 20 50.69 -12.63 -25.41
C ALA A 20 50.58 -12.24 -26.89
N LYS A 21 51.68 -12.39 -27.64
CA LYS A 21 51.68 -12.15 -29.10
C LYS A 21 50.88 -13.20 -29.86
N HIS A 22 50.90 -14.46 -29.42
CA HIS A 22 50.14 -15.53 -30.07
C HIS A 22 48.62 -15.33 -29.96
N TYR A 23 48.15 -14.81 -28.82
CA TYR A 23 46.73 -14.56 -28.55
C TYR A 23 46.34 -13.08 -28.68
N GLU A 24 47.08 -12.28 -29.45
CA GLU A 24 46.90 -10.82 -29.53
C GLU A 24 45.53 -10.38 -30.10
N TYR A 25 44.82 -11.28 -30.78
CA TYR A 25 43.48 -11.04 -31.36
C TYR A 25 42.33 -11.70 -30.59
N GLY A 26 42.62 -12.49 -29.55
CA GLY A 26 41.64 -13.18 -28.73
C GLY A 26 42.02 -14.61 -28.37
N ILE A 27 41.17 -15.25 -27.56
CA ILE A 27 41.47 -16.54 -26.91
C ILE A 27 40.49 -17.63 -27.39
N PRO A 28 40.97 -18.74 -27.98
CA PRO A 28 40.16 -19.94 -28.18
C PRO A 28 39.70 -20.56 -26.85
N LEU A 29 38.42 -20.94 -26.75
CA LEU A 29 37.84 -21.47 -25.50
C LEU A 29 38.61 -22.69 -24.94
N ASN A 30 39.15 -23.54 -25.81
CA ASN A 30 39.92 -24.73 -25.42
C ASN A 30 41.30 -24.42 -24.81
N ASP A 31 41.84 -23.23 -25.04
CA ASP A 31 43.17 -22.82 -24.56
C ASP A 31 43.09 -21.98 -23.27
N LEU A 32 41.89 -21.53 -22.88
CA LEU A 32 41.70 -20.63 -21.76
C LEU A 32 42.23 -21.20 -20.44
N ALA A 33 42.05 -22.51 -20.20
CA ALA A 33 42.58 -23.18 -19.02
C ALA A 33 44.13 -23.15 -18.94
N LEU A 34 44.82 -23.17 -20.09
CA LEU A 34 46.28 -23.05 -20.13
C LEU A 34 46.71 -21.62 -19.81
N ILE A 35 46.00 -20.62 -20.35
CA ILE A 35 46.27 -19.20 -20.08
C ILE A 35 46.00 -18.88 -18.60
N SER A 36 44.94 -19.41 -18.00
CA SER A 36 44.65 -19.33 -16.56
C SER A 36 45.79 -19.88 -15.70
N LYS A 37 46.39 -21.01 -16.09
CA LYS A 37 47.55 -21.58 -15.39
C LYS A 37 48.78 -20.68 -15.51
N ILE A 38 49.06 -20.15 -16.70
CA ILE A 38 50.17 -19.21 -16.91
C ILE A 38 49.97 -17.96 -16.05
N LEU A 39 48.75 -17.42 -16.01
CA LEU A 39 48.42 -16.25 -15.19
C LEU A 39 48.66 -16.52 -13.70
N ASN A 40 48.24 -17.66 -13.17
CA ASN A 40 48.50 -18.03 -11.77
C ASN A 40 49.99 -18.13 -11.46
N LEU A 41 50.77 -18.76 -12.34
CA LEU A 41 52.22 -18.85 -12.17
C LEU A 41 52.88 -17.47 -12.17
N CYS A 42 52.45 -16.56 -13.06
CA CYS A 42 52.92 -15.18 -13.06
C CYS A 42 52.61 -14.47 -11.73
N VAL A 43 51.42 -14.70 -11.16
CA VAL A 43 50.98 -14.11 -9.90
C VAL A 43 51.75 -14.67 -8.70
N GLU A 44 52.00 -15.98 -8.63
CA GLU A 44 52.83 -16.61 -7.59
C GLU A 44 54.26 -16.04 -7.59
N LYS A 45 54.79 -15.71 -8.77
CA LYS A 45 56.12 -15.13 -8.91
C LYS A 45 56.24 -13.70 -8.41
N ILE A 46 55.15 -12.92 -8.40
CA ILE A 46 55.14 -11.57 -7.81
C ILE A 46 55.46 -11.61 -6.31
N GLN A 47 55.04 -12.66 -5.61
CA GLN A 47 55.30 -12.80 -4.17
C GLN A 47 56.75 -13.20 -3.85
N THR A 48 57.49 -13.71 -4.83
CA THR A 48 58.80 -14.34 -4.62
C THR A 48 59.96 -13.66 -5.36
N MET A 49 59.69 -12.90 -6.42
CA MET A 49 60.70 -12.27 -7.28
C MET A 49 60.22 -10.92 -7.85
N ASP A 50 61.18 -10.01 -8.07
CA ASP A 50 61.15 -8.63 -8.59
C ASP A 50 59.89 -8.08 -9.31
N ASN A 51 59.77 -6.74 -9.30
CA ASN A 51 58.74 -5.92 -9.96
C ASN A 51 58.47 -6.24 -11.45
N VAL A 52 59.38 -6.92 -12.15
CA VAL A 52 59.27 -7.26 -13.58
C VAL A 52 58.07 -8.19 -13.87
N PHE A 53 57.70 -9.06 -12.92
CA PHE A 53 56.53 -9.94 -13.10
C PHE A 53 55.19 -9.20 -13.03
N ILE A 54 55.14 -7.97 -12.49
CA ILE A 54 53.93 -7.15 -12.49
C ILE A 54 53.53 -6.77 -13.92
N GLU A 55 54.50 -6.30 -14.72
CA GLU A 55 54.25 -5.89 -16.12
C GLU A 55 53.81 -7.08 -16.97
N ILE A 56 54.46 -8.23 -16.82
CA ILE A 56 54.15 -9.46 -17.56
C ILE A 56 52.77 -9.98 -17.18
N THR A 57 52.44 -9.98 -15.88
CA THR A 57 51.10 -10.33 -15.41
C THR A 57 50.05 -9.42 -16.04
N CYS A 58 50.31 -8.11 -16.12
CA CYS A 58 49.41 -7.17 -16.80
C CYS A 58 49.28 -7.46 -18.30
N VAL A 59 50.36 -7.86 -18.97
CA VAL A 59 50.35 -8.24 -20.39
C VAL A 59 49.48 -9.48 -20.62
N ILE A 60 49.60 -10.51 -19.77
CA ILE A 60 48.75 -11.71 -19.86
C ILE A 60 47.30 -11.39 -19.50
N LEU A 61 47.06 -10.56 -18.47
CA LEU A 61 45.71 -10.13 -18.09
C LEU A 61 44.99 -9.43 -19.24
N LYS A 62 45.68 -8.59 -20.03
CA LYS A 62 45.08 -7.90 -21.20
C LYS A 62 44.39 -8.85 -22.18
N LEU A 63 44.85 -10.09 -22.28
CA LEU A 63 44.24 -11.10 -23.16
C LEU A 63 42.80 -11.43 -22.74
N TYR A 64 42.48 -11.36 -21.44
CA TYR A 64 41.12 -11.57 -20.94
C TYR A 64 40.15 -10.44 -21.33
N GLY A 65 40.67 -9.28 -21.75
CA GLY A 65 39.84 -8.20 -22.28
C GLY A 65 39.47 -8.35 -23.75
N LEU A 66 40.01 -9.36 -24.44
CA LEU A 66 39.79 -9.63 -25.87
C LEU A 66 38.62 -10.59 -26.10
N PRO A 67 38.07 -10.67 -27.33
CA PRO A 67 37.03 -11.64 -27.67
C PRO A 67 37.48 -13.08 -27.46
N PHE A 68 36.57 -13.92 -26.95
CA PHE A 68 36.77 -15.36 -26.90
C PHE A 68 36.23 -16.01 -28.17
N TYR A 69 36.88 -17.09 -28.61
CA TYR A 69 36.64 -17.72 -29.91
C TYR A 69 36.23 -19.19 -29.77
N LYS A 70 35.21 -19.58 -30.53
CA LYS A 70 34.67 -20.95 -30.63
C LYS A 70 34.91 -21.53 -32.03
N LYS A 71 35.12 -22.85 -32.12
CA LYS A 71 35.26 -23.56 -33.40
C LYS A 71 33.96 -24.21 -33.84
N LYS A 72 33.13 -24.62 -32.88
CA LYS A 72 31.78 -25.17 -33.06
C LYS A 72 30.81 -24.45 -32.14
N LEU A 73 29.52 -24.42 -32.50
CA LEU A 73 28.48 -23.86 -31.63
C LEU A 73 28.41 -24.57 -30.28
N SER A 74 28.62 -25.89 -30.25
CA SER A 74 28.66 -26.71 -29.03
C SER A 74 29.81 -26.37 -28.08
N ASP A 75 30.82 -25.61 -28.52
CA ASP A 75 31.98 -25.28 -27.68
C ASP A 75 31.59 -24.33 -26.53
N GLU A 76 30.58 -23.47 -26.71
CA GLU A 76 30.07 -22.59 -25.65
C GLU A 76 29.53 -23.40 -24.46
N GLU A 77 28.78 -24.48 -24.71
CA GLU A 77 28.32 -25.38 -23.64
C GLU A 77 29.44 -26.26 -23.11
N LYS A 78 30.28 -26.80 -24.00
CA LYS A 78 31.34 -27.74 -23.64
C LYS A 78 32.37 -27.13 -22.68
N TYR A 79 32.78 -25.88 -22.93
CA TYR A 79 33.81 -25.19 -22.15
C TYR A 79 33.21 -24.17 -21.15
N ALA A 80 31.88 -24.15 -20.98
CA ALA A 80 31.20 -23.16 -20.13
C ALA A 80 31.80 -23.12 -18.70
N LYS A 81 32.08 -24.29 -18.12
CA LYS A 81 32.59 -24.41 -16.76
C LYS A 81 34.02 -23.88 -16.64
N GLU A 82 34.90 -24.27 -17.55
CA GLU A 82 36.28 -23.79 -17.57
C GLU A 82 36.33 -22.28 -17.78
N VAL A 83 35.47 -21.74 -18.65
CA VAL A 83 35.40 -20.30 -18.92
C VAL A 83 34.83 -19.55 -17.71
N GLN A 84 33.80 -20.10 -17.06
CA GLN A 84 33.28 -19.57 -15.81
C GLN A 84 34.37 -19.52 -14.72
N GLU A 85 35.14 -20.60 -14.55
CA GLU A 85 36.25 -20.66 -13.58
C GLU A 85 37.36 -19.65 -13.91
N SER A 86 37.73 -19.52 -15.18
CA SER A 86 38.72 -18.52 -15.65
C SER A 86 38.24 -17.07 -15.45
N ILE A 87 36.95 -16.81 -15.61
CA ILE A 87 36.37 -15.48 -15.36
C ILE A 87 36.26 -15.20 -13.86
N ALA A 88 35.85 -16.16 -13.05
CA ALA A 88 35.84 -16.06 -11.59
C ALA A 88 37.26 -15.81 -11.02
N GLN A 89 38.28 -16.41 -11.62
CA GLN A 89 39.68 -16.20 -11.29
C GLN A 89 40.08 -14.73 -11.34
N LEU A 90 39.57 -13.94 -12.30
CA LEU A 90 39.84 -12.50 -12.36
C LEU A 90 39.41 -11.80 -11.06
N GLY A 91 38.25 -12.16 -10.51
CA GLY A 91 37.77 -11.66 -9.22
C GLY A 91 38.67 -12.06 -8.05
N HIS A 92 39.18 -13.29 -8.03
CA HIS A 92 40.11 -13.74 -7.00
C HIS A 92 41.46 -12.99 -7.06
N LEU A 93 41.95 -12.69 -8.25
CA LEU A 93 43.23 -11.99 -8.46
C LEU A 93 43.19 -10.52 -8.03
N VAL A 94 42.00 -9.94 -7.83
CA VAL A 94 41.86 -8.59 -7.24
C VAL A 94 42.50 -8.50 -5.85
N ARG A 95 42.58 -9.64 -5.13
CA ARG A 95 43.21 -9.71 -3.80
C ARG A 95 44.71 -9.47 -3.81
N VAL A 96 45.37 -9.57 -4.97
CA VAL A 96 46.79 -9.24 -5.09
C VAL A 96 46.98 -7.76 -4.70
N PRO A 97 47.85 -7.42 -3.74
CA PRO A 97 48.05 -6.07 -3.24
C PRO A 97 48.91 -5.22 -4.19
N CYS A 98 48.50 -5.15 -5.47
CA CYS A 98 49.19 -4.40 -6.52
C CYS A 98 48.19 -3.55 -7.31
N SER A 99 48.36 -2.23 -7.24
CA SER A 99 47.52 -1.23 -7.91
C SER A 99 47.39 -1.49 -9.41
N GLN A 100 48.52 -1.68 -10.09
CA GLN A 100 48.57 -1.88 -11.54
C GLN A 100 47.77 -3.11 -11.99
N ILE A 101 47.85 -4.20 -11.21
CA ILE A 101 47.13 -5.44 -11.48
C ILE A 101 45.63 -5.25 -11.23
N ARG A 102 45.23 -4.66 -10.09
CA ARG A 102 43.82 -4.38 -9.77
C ARG A 102 43.15 -3.53 -10.84
N ILE A 103 43.80 -2.45 -11.27
CA ILE A 103 43.32 -1.57 -12.33
C ILE A 103 43.26 -2.31 -13.68
N GLN A 104 44.28 -3.14 -13.99
CA GLN A 104 44.30 -3.90 -15.22
C GLN A 104 43.17 -4.95 -15.27
N ILE A 105 42.87 -5.61 -14.15
CA ILE A 105 41.72 -6.53 -14.03
C ILE A 105 40.41 -5.79 -14.33
N CYS A 106 40.19 -4.62 -13.72
CA CYS A 106 39.02 -3.80 -13.97
C CYS A 106 38.88 -3.44 -15.46
N LYS A 107 39.98 -2.99 -16.09
CA LYS A 107 40.02 -2.69 -17.53
C LYS A 107 39.66 -3.92 -18.37
N CYS A 108 40.17 -5.10 -18.02
CA CYS A 108 39.89 -6.33 -18.74
C CYS A 108 38.42 -6.74 -18.62
N ILE A 109 37.83 -6.68 -17.42
CA ILE A 109 36.41 -7.00 -17.22
C ILE A 109 35.53 -6.08 -18.06
N ILE A 110 35.78 -4.77 -18.00
CA ILE A 110 35.04 -3.77 -18.79
C ILE A 110 35.21 -4.03 -20.29
N SER A 111 36.45 -4.25 -20.74
CA SER A 111 36.76 -4.53 -22.15
C SER A 111 36.05 -5.80 -22.63
N PHE A 112 36.12 -6.89 -21.86
CA PHE A 112 35.48 -8.16 -22.21
C PHE A 112 33.95 -8.02 -22.32
N TYR A 113 33.34 -7.34 -21.35
CA TYR A 113 31.89 -7.12 -21.31
C TYR A 113 31.39 -6.41 -22.58
N HIS A 114 32.19 -5.46 -23.10
CA HIS A 114 31.87 -4.67 -24.30
C HIS A 114 32.63 -5.10 -25.57
N ALA A 115 33.42 -6.17 -25.54
CA ALA A 115 34.34 -6.50 -26.62
C ALA A 115 33.60 -6.76 -27.93
N GLU A 116 33.91 -5.99 -28.97
CA GLU A 116 33.42 -6.21 -30.33
C GLU A 116 34.35 -7.18 -31.09
N PRO A 117 33.84 -7.95 -32.06
CA PRO A 117 34.68 -8.82 -32.88
C PRO A 117 35.76 -8.03 -33.62
N SER A 118 37.00 -8.55 -33.66
CA SER A 118 38.06 -7.92 -34.45
C SER A 118 37.83 -8.07 -35.95
N VAL A 119 38.27 -7.09 -36.74
CA VAL A 119 38.24 -7.13 -38.22
C VAL A 119 39.11 -8.27 -38.79
N LYS A 120 40.09 -8.77 -38.01
CA LYS A 120 40.91 -9.92 -38.38
C LYS A 120 40.32 -11.18 -37.74
N GLU A 121 40.01 -12.17 -38.57
CA GLU A 121 39.48 -13.46 -38.14
C GLU A 121 40.60 -14.45 -37.80
N PHE A 122 40.44 -15.22 -36.72
CA PHE A 122 41.23 -16.42 -36.50
C PHE A 122 40.71 -17.50 -37.47
N GLU A 123 41.53 -17.95 -38.43
CA GLU A 123 41.12 -18.94 -39.45
C GLU A 123 40.44 -20.16 -38.81
N GLY A 124 39.16 -20.37 -39.16
CA GLY A 124 38.36 -21.49 -38.66
C GLY A 124 37.72 -21.31 -37.28
N TYR A 125 37.76 -20.10 -36.70
CA TYR A 125 37.10 -19.75 -35.44
C TYR A 125 36.10 -18.59 -35.61
N GLN A 126 35.07 -18.59 -34.78
CA GLN A 126 34.07 -17.52 -34.69
C GLN A 126 34.07 -16.92 -33.29
N PRO A 127 33.80 -15.62 -33.11
CA PRO A 127 33.66 -15.03 -31.79
C PRO A 127 32.46 -15.62 -31.04
N THR A 128 32.55 -15.70 -29.71
CA THR A 128 31.42 -16.07 -28.85
C THR A 128 30.30 -15.03 -28.93
N SER A 129 29.05 -15.47 -28.71
CA SER A 129 27.90 -14.57 -28.78
C SER A 129 27.90 -13.52 -27.65
N ALA A 130 27.26 -12.37 -27.87
CA ALA A 130 27.13 -11.34 -26.83
C ALA A 130 26.35 -11.84 -25.59
N ASN A 131 25.35 -12.70 -25.80
CA ASN A 131 24.60 -13.33 -24.72
C ASN A 131 25.47 -14.29 -23.90
N TYR A 132 26.32 -15.10 -24.56
CA TYR A 132 27.26 -15.98 -23.88
C TYR A 132 28.23 -15.20 -22.99
N LYS A 133 28.79 -14.09 -23.49
CA LYS A 133 29.68 -13.23 -22.68
C LYS A 133 29.01 -12.72 -21.41
N LYS A 134 27.78 -12.19 -21.52
CA LYS A 134 27.00 -11.71 -20.36
C LYS A 134 26.73 -12.85 -19.37
N GLN A 135 26.24 -13.97 -19.88
CA GLN A 135 25.89 -15.14 -19.06
C GLN A 135 27.10 -15.70 -18.30
N ILE A 136 28.27 -15.79 -18.93
CA ILE A 136 29.48 -16.29 -18.26
C ILE A 136 29.98 -15.32 -17.18
N VAL A 137 29.86 -14.01 -17.38
CA VAL A 137 30.21 -13.01 -16.36
C VAL A 137 29.26 -13.10 -15.16
N GLU A 138 27.97 -13.32 -15.42
CA GLU A 138 26.95 -13.54 -14.39
C GLU A 138 27.23 -14.83 -13.60
N LEU A 139 27.46 -15.95 -14.28
CA LEU A 139 27.78 -17.25 -13.66
C LEU A 139 29.14 -17.22 -12.93
N GLY A 140 30.09 -16.41 -13.41
CA GLY A 140 31.42 -16.26 -12.82
C GLY A 140 31.42 -15.55 -11.47
N GLY A 141 30.29 -15.00 -10.99
CA GLY A 141 30.21 -14.37 -9.68
C GLY A 141 31.07 -13.10 -9.54
N LEU A 142 31.45 -12.48 -10.66
CA LEU A 142 32.34 -11.33 -10.67
C LEU A 142 31.73 -10.13 -9.94
N ALA A 143 30.43 -9.89 -10.12
CA ALA A 143 29.73 -8.79 -9.48
C ALA A 143 29.81 -8.89 -7.94
N GLU A 144 29.50 -10.05 -7.36
CA GLU A 144 29.62 -10.32 -5.92
C GLU A 144 31.07 -10.14 -5.45
N THR A 145 32.04 -10.72 -6.16
CA THR A 145 33.46 -10.65 -5.77
C THR A 145 34.01 -9.23 -5.81
N MET A 146 33.62 -8.44 -6.81
CA MET A 146 34.05 -7.04 -6.96
C MET A 146 33.49 -6.15 -5.85
N VAL A 147 32.23 -6.36 -5.44
CA VAL A 147 31.63 -5.64 -4.30
C VAL A 147 32.39 -5.95 -3.01
N LEU A 148 32.58 -7.24 -2.71
CA LEU A 148 33.32 -7.67 -1.51
C LEU A 148 34.76 -7.16 -1.48
N SER A 149 35.37 -6.94 -2.66
CA SER A 149 36.73 -6.45 -2.81
C SER A 149 36.87 -4.92 -2.66
N LEU A 150 35.79 -4.15 -2.56
CA LEU A 150 35.86 -2.70 -2.33
C LEU A 150 36.57 -2.36 -1.01
N THR A 151 36.42 -3.21 0.00
CA THR A 151 37.12 -3.11 1.31
C THR A 151 38.66 -3.12 1.16
N LEU A 152 39.19 -3.74 0.10
CA LEU A 152 40.62 -3.82 -0.17
C LEU A 152 41.23 -2.51 -0.71
N VAL A 153 40.38 -1.57 -1.11
CA VAL A 153 40.75 -0.31 -1.78
C VAL A 153 40.17 0.93 -1.08
N GLU A 154 39.80 0.82 0.20
CA GLU A 154 39.18 1.91 0.98
C GLU A 154 39.99 3.21 0.92
N ASN A 155 41.31 3.14 1.05
CA ASN A 155 42.20 4.30 1.06
C ASN A 155 42.86 4.58 -0.31
N GLN A 156 42.37 3.96 -1.37
CA GLN A 156 42.97 3.96 -2.71
C GLN A 156 41.98 4.51 -3.74
N LEU A 157 41.89 5.83 -3.85
CA LEU A 157 40.89 6.50 -4.69
C LEU A 157 40.92 6.04 -6.16
N SER A 158 42.11 5.92 -6.76
CA SER A 158 42.24 5.54 -8.18
C SER A 158 41.66 4.15 -8.44
N GLU A 159 41.97 3.18 -7.59
CA GLU A 159 41.51 1.80 -7.65
C GLU A 159 40.01 1.72 -7.36
N LYS A 160 39.54 2.42 -6.33
CA LYS A 160 38.12 2.51 -5.97
C LYS A 160 37.29 3.03 -7.15
N LEU A 161 37.76 4.07 -7.85
CA LEU A 161 37.09 4.59 -9.06
C LEU A 161 37.01 3.56 -10.18
N TRP A 162 38.03 2.72 -10.37
CA TRP A 162 38.01 1.63 -11.35
C TRP A 162 37.09 0.48 -10.95
N PHE A 163 36.99 0.16 -9.66
CA PHE A 163 36.08 -0.87 -9.16
C PHE A 163 34.63 -0.43 -9.35
N ILE A 164 34.30 0.79 -8.92
CA ILE A 164 32.95 1.34 -9.08
C ILE A 164 32.60 1.46 -10.57
N LYS A 165 33.56 1.85 -11.44
CA LYS A 165 33.34 1.82 -12.90
C LYS A 165 33.01 0.41 -13.41
N THR A 166 33.72 -0.60 -12.92
CA THR A 166 33.47 -1.99 -13.32
C THR A 166 32.08 -2.43 -12.85
N LEU A 167 31.73 -2.14 -11.60
CA LEU A 167 30.41 -2.43 -11.02
C LEU A 167 29.28 -1.71 -11.79
N GLN A 168 29.47 -0.46 -12.21
CA GLN A 168 28.53 0.28 -13.05
C GLN A 168 28.18 -0.51 -14.32
N HIS A 169 29.18 -1.01 -15.05
CA HIS A 169 28.95 -1.82 -16.25
C HIS A 169 28.29 -3.17 -15.95
N LEU A 170 28.66 -3.81 -14.83
CA LEU A 170 28.05 -5.08 -14.41
C LEU A 170 26.59 -4.92 -13.97
N SER A 171 26.23 -3.77 -13.39
CA SER A 171 24.89 -3.45 -12.86
C SER A 171 23.80 -3.30 -13.95
N ILE A 172 24.19 -3.36 -15.22
CA ILE A 172 23.24 -3.38 -16.35
C ILE A 172 22.45 -4.71 -16.37
N SER A 173 23.03 -5.81 -15.87
CA SER A 173 22.38 -7.12 -15.84
C SER A 173 21.63 -7.37 -14.52
N GLU A 174 20.38 -7.84 -14.62
CA GLU A 174 19.56 -8.23 -13.47
C GLU A 174 20.20 -9.35 -12.62
N ALA A 175 20.86 -10.32 -13.26
CA ALA A 175 21.52 -11.42 -12.55
C ALA A 175 22.72 -10.92 -11.73
N ASN A 176 23.51 -10.02 -12.30
CA ASN A 176 24.59 -9.36 -11.57
C ASN A 176 24.06 -8.49 -10.43
N CYS A 177 22.96 -7.76 -10.63
CA CYS A 177 22.32 -6.99 -9.55
C CYS A 177 21.91 -7.89 -8.38
N LYS A 178 21.37 -9.08 -8.62
CA LYS A 178 21.05 -10.06 -7.55
C LYS A 178 22.30 -10.52 -6.79
N LEU A 179 23.41 -10.72 -7.48
CA LEU A 179 24.70 -11.04 -6.86
C LEU A 179 25.26 -9.86 -6.04
N MET A 180 25.11 -8.63 -6.53
CA MET A 180 25.48 -7.43 -5.78
C MET A 180 24.63 -7.26 -4.52
N MET A 181 23.32 -7.53 -4.60
CA MET A 181 22.42 -7.51 -3.44
C MET A 181 22.86 -8.51 -2.36
N LYS A 182 23.25 -9.72 -2.75
CA LYS A 182 23.79 -10.74 -1.84
C LYS A 182 25.08 -10.29 -1.15
N ALA A 183 25.88 -9.46 -1.81
CA ALA A 183 27.13 -8.91 -1.31
C ALA A 183 26.97 -7.60 -0.50
N GLU A 184 25.74 -7.22 -0.15
CA GLU A 184 25.42 -5.95 0.54
C GLU A 184 25.89 -4.69 -0.22
N ALA A 185 25.89 -4.74 -1.56
CA ALA A 185 26.35 -3.61 -2.38
C ALA A 185 25.64 -2.27 -2.07
N PRO A 186 24.31 -2.21 -1.87
CA PRO A 186 23.64 -0.98 -1.44
C PRO A 186 24.29 -0.33 -0.23
N ARG A 187 24.53 -1.10 0.84
CA ARG A 187 25.12 -0.60 2.08
C ARG A 187 26.54 -0.08 1.84
N ILE A 188 27.38 -0.89 1.20
CA ILE A 188 28.80 -0.57 0.97
C ILE A 188 28.93 0.66 0.06
N LEU A 189 28.18 0.72 -1.05
CA LEU A 189 28.25 1.85 -1.97
C LEU A 189 27.71 3.14 -1.33
N CYS A 190 26.65 3.02 -0.53
CA CYS A 190 26.05 4.16 0.16
C CYS A 190 26.99 4.75 1.22
N SER A 191 27.65 3.92 2.04
CA SER A 191 28.58 4.39 3.08
C SER A 191 29.77 5.17 2.51
N HIS A 192 30.13 4.93 1.25
CA HIS A 192 31.24 5.58 0.57
C HIS A 192 30.85 6.79 -0.30
N LEU A 193 29.57 7.19 -0.37
CA LEU A 193 29.13 8.27 -1.27
C LEU A 193 29.89 9.60 -1.07
N ASN A 194 30.33 9.88 0.16
CA ASN A 194 31.01 11.13 0.54
C ASN A 194 32.53 11.00 0.66
N ASP A 195 33.11 9.90 0.20
CA ASP A 195 34.57 9.77 0.16
C ASP A 195 35.19 10.88 -0.71
N VAL A 196 36.37 11.35 -0.31
CA VAL A 196 37.04 12.48 -0.97
C VAL A 196 37.38 12.13 -2.43
N ASP A 197 36.65 12.73 -3.36
CA ASP A 197 36.88 12.63 -4.80
C ASP A 197 36.66 13.99 -5.50
N PRO A 198 37.73 14.73 -5.84
CA PRO A 198 37.62 16.00 -6.56
C PRO A 198 36.98 15.88 -7.94
N SER A 199 36.94 14.68 -8.53
CA SER A 199 36.35 14.45 -9.86
C SER A 199 34.82 14.27 -9.82
N GLY A 200 34.24 13.96 -8.65
CA GLY A 200 32.83 13.63 -8.48
C GLY A 200 32.38 12.31 -9.11
N GLN A 201 33.29 11.52 -9.69
CA GLN A 201 32.96 10.26 -10.36
C GLN A 201 32.49 9.20 -9.38
N LEU A 202 33.00 9.20 -8.15
CA LEU A 202 32.64 8.24 -7.12
C LEU A 202 31.15 8.36 -6.79
N LEU A 203 30.72 9.55 -6.35
CA LEU A 203 29.33 9.82 -5.98
C LEU A 203 28.38 9.49 -7.12
N PHE A 204 28.71 9.94 -8.33
CA PHE A 204 27.88 9.67 -9.50
C PHE A 204 27.72 8.18 -9.80
N ARG A 205 28.83 7.46 -9.99
CA ARG A 205 28.75 6.05 -10.42
C ARG A 205 28.13 5.18 -9.34
N SER A 206 28.42 5.45 -8.06
CA SER A 206 27.75 4.77 -6.95
C SER A 206 26.25 5.01 -6.97
N SER A 207 25.80 6.24 -7.21
CA SER A 207 24.37 6.56 -7.32
C SER A 207 23.70 5.87 -8.51
N GLU A 208 24.37 5.79 -9.66
CA GLU A 208 23.86 5.08 -10.83
C GLU A 208 23.76 3.56 -10.59
N ILE A 209 24.72 2.97 -9.87
CA ILE A 209 24.64 1.55 -9.47
C ILE A 209 23.46 1.34 -8.52
N LEU A 210 23.28 2.20 -7.51
CA LEU A 210 22.14 2.13 -6.59
C LEU A 210 20.81 2.24 -7.34
N TRP A 211 20.73 3.14 -8.33
CA TRP A 211 19.57 3.27 -9.20
C TRP A 211 19.30 2.00 -10.01
N ASN A 212 20.32 1.43 -10.62
CA ASN A 212 20.21 0.17 -11.36
C ASN A 212 19.73 -0.98 -10.47
N LEU A 213 20.20 -1.05 -9.23
CA LEU A 213 19.74 -2.03 -8.25
C LEU A 213 18.25 -1.81 -7.92
N LEU A 214 17.82 -0.56 -7.72
CA LEU A 214 16.42 -0.20 -7.45
C LEU A 214 15.46 -0.60 -8.59
N GLU A 215 15.91 -0.51 -9.85
CA GLU A 215 15.10 -0.91 -11.00
C GLU A 215 15.02 -2.42 -11.21
N LYS A 216 16.08 -3.15 -10.86
CA LYS A 216 16.28 -4.56 -11.28
C LYS A 216 16.14 -5.57 -10.14
N THR A 217 15.94 -5.13 -8.90
CA THR A 217 15.82 -6.02 -7.73
C THR A 217 14.68 -5.62 -6.80
N SER A 218 14.48 -6.35 -5.69
CA SER A 218 13.42 -6.05 -4.71
C SER A 218 13.72 -4.73 -4.01
N LYS A 219 12.75 -3.81 -4.06
CA LYS A 219 12.82 -2.52 -3.37
C LYS A 219 12.91 -2.71 -1.85
N GLU A 220 12.18 -3.69 -1.32
CA GLU A 220 12.15 -4.01 0.10
C GLU A 220 13.53 -4.40 0.63
N GLN A 221 14.27 -5.27 -0.10
CA GLN A 221 15.62 -5.68 0.28
C GLN A 221 16.63 -4.52 0.22
N ILE A 222 16.53 -3.64 -0.77
CA ILE A 222 17.40 -2.46 -0.87
C ILE A 222 17.15 -1.52 0.30
N ILE A 223 15.88 -1.23 0.57
CA ILE A 223 15.47 -0.36 1.67
C ILE A 223 15.99 -0.93 2.99
N GLU A 224 15.87 -2.24 3.23
CA GLU A 224 16.42 -2.89 4.42
C GLU A 224 17.93 -2.68 4.57
N GLN A 225 18.71 -2.89 3.50
CA GLN A 225 20.17 -2.70 3.53
C GLN A 225 20.59 -1.24 3.72
N LEU A 226 19.82 -0.28 3.20
CA LEU A 226 20.09 1.16 3.34
C LEU A 226 19.57 1.75 4.66
N SER A 227 18.68 1.05 5.38
CA SER A 227 18.05 1.52 6.62
C SER A 227 18.96 1.38 7.85
N ASN A 228 20.15 1.98 7.79
CA ASN A 228 21.10 2.01 8.90
C ASN A 228 21.73 3.41 9.04
N LEU A 229 22.34 3.66 10.21
CA LEU A 229 22.83 4.99 10.58
C LEU A 229 23.89 5.52 9.61
N GLU A 230 24.82 4.67 9.18
CA GLU A 230 25.92 5.03 8.28
C GLU A 230 25.38 5.44 6.90
N CYS A 231 24.44 4.67 6.34
CA CYS A 231 23.86 4.92 5.02
C CYS A 231 22.98 6.17 5.02
N VAL A 232 22.10 6.33 6.02
CA VAL A 232 21.24 7.52 6.12
C VAL A 232 22.07 8.78 6.34
N GLN A 233 23.13 8.72 7.15
CA GLN A 233 24.07 9.83 7.32
C GLN A 233 24.80 10.16 6.00
N ALA A 234 25.22 9.14 5.25
CA ALA A 234 25.85 9.35 3.96
C ALA A 234 24.90 9.98 2.92
N LEU A 235 23.64 9.54 2.86
CA LEU A 235 22.62 10.16 1.99
C LEU A 235 22.37 11.62 2.39
N LYS A 236 22.27 11.91 3.69
CA LYS A 236 22.11 13.27 4.22
C LYS A 236 23.24 14.20 3.78
N ASP A 237 24.48 13.76 3.97
CA ASP A 237 25.65 14.57 3.67
C ASP A 237 25.82 14.78 2.16
N ALA A 238 25.58 13.74 1.36
CA ALA A 238 25.63 13.80 -0.10
C ALA A 238 24.56 14.76 -0.65
N PHE A 239 23.32 14.63 -0.16
CA PHE A 239 22.23 15.52 -0.53
C PHE A 239 22.51 16.97 -0.15
N THR A 240 22.96 17.19 1.09
CA THR A 240 23.26 18.55 1.61
C THR A 240 24.37 19.22 0.80
N ASN A 241 25.46 18.49 0.51
CA ASN A 241 26.57 19.00 -0.29
C ASN A 241 26.11 19.36 -1.71
N LEU A 242 25.35 18.48 -2.38
CA LEU A 242 24.82 18.74 -3.72
C LEU A 242 23.81 19.90 -3.74
N LEU A 243 22.99 20.05 -2.70
CA LEU A 243 22.02 21.13 -2.61
C LEU A 243 22.67 22.51 -2.44
N ILE A 244 23.73 22.59 -1.60
CA ILE A 244 24.39 23.86 -1.27
C ILE A 244 25.46 24.25 -2.30
N HIS A 245 26.19 23.26 -2.82
CA HIS A 245 27.38 23.49 -3.66
C HIS A 245 27.21 22.99 -5.12
N GLY A 246 26.16 22.23 -5.42
CA GLY A 246 25.90 21.68 -6.76
C GLY A 246 25.14 22.66 -7.66
N PHE A 247 25.85 23.33 -8.56
CA PHE A 247 25.25 24.32 -9.47
C PHE A 247 25.14 23.86 -10.91
N ARG A 248 25.84 22.78 -11.30
CA ARG A 248 25.75 22.26 -12.68
C ARG A 248 24.43 21.50 -12.85
N HIS A 249 23.93 21.45 -14.08
CA HIS A 249 22.73 20.68 -14.43
C HIS A 249 22.80 19.24 -13.88
N TYR A 250 23.94 18.59 -14.08
CA TYR A 250 24.16 17.24 -13.60
C TYR A 250 24.19 17.10 -12.08
N ASP A 251 24.76 18.06 -11.36
CA ASP A 251 24.77 18.06 -9.89
C ASP A 251 23.34 18.16 -9.35
N ARG A 252 22.48 18.97 -10.00
CA ARG A 252 21.06 19.11 -9.66
C ARG A 252 20.25 17.85 -9.96
N GLN A 253 20.56 17.15 -11.05
CA GLN A 253 19.95 15.85 -11.34
C GLN A 253 20.34 14.82 -10.29
N LEU A 254 21.64 14.71 -10.00
CA LEU A 254 22.17 13.78 -9.00
C LEU A 254 21.61 14.07 -7.60
N ARG A 255 21.44 15.34 -7.23
CA ARG A 255 20.76 15.76 -5.99
C ARG A 255 19.35 15.17 -5.91
N ASN A 256 18.59 15.26 -6.99
CA ASN A 256 17.23 14.75 -7.05
C ASN A 256 17.22 13.22 -6.96
N ASP A 257 18.15 12.54 -7.63
CA ASP A 257 18.30 11.08 -7.55
C ASP A 257 18.60 10.62 -6.11
N ILE A 258 19.51 11.30 -5.41
CA ILE A 258 19.79 11.03 -3.99
C ILE A 258 18.54 11.25 -3.13
N LEU A 259 17.77 12.32 -3.37
CA LEU A 259 16.54 12.57 -2.63
C LEU A 259 15.46 11.51 -2.88
N VAL A 260 15.37 10.97 -4.10
CA VAL A 260 14.48 9.84 -4.41
C VAL A 260 14.89 8.60 -3.61
N ILE A 261 16.18 8.26 -3.57
CA ILE A 261 16.70 7.14 -2.76
C ILE A 261 16.38 7.38 -1.27
N ALA A 262 16.66 8.59 -0.75
CA ALA A 262 16.34 8.95 0.63
C ALA A 262 14.84 8.86 0.92
N THR A 263 13.98 9.23 -0.02
CA THR A 263 12.51 9.14 0.13
C THR A 263 12.06 7.69 0.25
N LEU A 264 12.67 6.78 -0.51
CA LEU A 264 12.40 5.34 -0.41
C LEU A 264 12.84 4.76 0.92
N VAL A 265 14.03 5.16 1.41
CA VAL A 265 14.54 4.72 2.73
C VAL A 265 13.64 5.23 3.85
N ALA A 266 13.21 6.50 3.78
CA ALA A 266 12.33 7.11 4.78
C ALA A 266 10.93 6.47 4.87
N GLN A 267 10.51 5.68 3.88
CA GLN A 267 9.25 4.92 3.98
C GLN A 267 9.34 3.75 4.96
N ASN A 268 10.55 3.30 5.30
CA ASN A 268 10.75 2.27 6.32
C ASN A 268 10.77 2.92 7.72
N PRO A 269 9.84 2.58 8.62
CA PRO A 269 9.84 3.10 9.99
C PRO A 269 11.10 2.76 10.79
N GLY A 270 11.86 1.74 10.38
CA GLY A 270 13.13 1.37 11.00
C GLY A 270 14.35 2.19 10.53
N ALA A 271 14.19 3.08 9.54
CA ALA A 271 15.29 3.90 9.06
C ALA A 271 15.60 5.06 10.03
N PRO A 272 16.87 5.28 10.44
CA PRO A 272 17.23 6.28 11.45
C PRO A 272 17.26 7.73 10.90
N MET A 273 16.15 8.19 10.32
CA MET A 273 16.00 9.52 9.70
C MET A 273 16.04 10.65 10.74
N ILE A 274 15.50 10.41 11.94
CA ILE A 274 15.47 11.39 13.04
C ILE A 274 16.83 11.44 13.75
N GLU A 275 17.43 10.29 14.04
CA GLU A 275 18.69 10.16 14.79
C GLU A 275 19.87 10.79 14.06
N THR A 276 19.88 10.70 12.72
CA THR A 276 20.87 11.40 11.88
C THR A 276 20.60 12.91 11.77
N GLY A 277 19.46 13.39 12.23
CA GLY A 277 18.99 14.76 12.05
C GLY A 277 18.55 15.08 10.61
N PHE A 278 18.45 14.08 9.74
CA PHE A 278 18.09 14.28 8.34
C PHE A 278 16.64 14.74 8.20
N THR A 279 15.71 14.19 8.99
CA THR A 279 14.31 14.65 9.05
C THR A 279 14.21 16.17 9.25
N LYS A 280 14.94 16.71 10.24
CA LYS A 280 14.92 18.15 10.55
C LYS A 280 15.47 19.00 9.40
N GLN A 281 16.52 18.52 8.70
CA GLN A 281 17.07 19.20 7.53
C GLN A 281 16.12 19.14 6.33
N LEU A 282 15.50 18.01 6.05
CA LEU A 282 14.52 17.85 4.97
C LEU A 282 13.31 18.76 5.16
N ILE A 283 12.80 18.87 6.39
CA ILE A 283 11.71 19.79 6.73
C ILE A 283 12.14 21.24 6.47
N LEU A 284 13.33 21.64 6.92
CA LEU A 284 13.89 22.96 6.64
C LEU A 284 13.99 23.23 5.13
N TYR A 285 14.51 22.28 4.35
CA TYR A 285 14.63 22.42 2.90
C TYR A 285 13.27 22.42 2.19
N ALA A 286 12.26 21.77 2.74
CA ALA A 286 10.93 21.80 2.17
C ALA A 286 10.22 23.14 2.38
N THR A 287 10.53 23.90 3.44
CA THR A 287 9.78 25.11 3.83
C THR A 287 10.56 26.43 3.68
N PHE A 288 11.86 26.42 3.40
CA PHE A 288 12.69 27.64 3.43
C PHE A 288 12.29 28.73 2.42
N ASP A 289 11.69 28.36 1.29
CA ASP A 289 11.34 29.33 0.25
C ASP A 289 10.07 30.12 0.65
N GLU A 290 9.20 29.48 1.41
CA GLU A 290 7.96 30.06 1.95
C GLU A 290 8.20 30.81 3.26
N MET A 291 9.21 30.41 4.02
CA MET A 291 9.43 30.83 5.40
C MET A 291 10.71 31.65 5.56
N LYS A 292 10.61 32.80 6.22
CA LYS A 292 11.79 33.60 6.61
C LYS A 292 12.58 32.85 7.68
N THR A 293 13.62 32.14 7.26
CA THR A 293 14.48 31.34 8.15
C THR A 293 15.86 31.96 8.32
N GLN A 294 16.36 31.97 9.57
CA GLN A 294 17.72 32.45 9.90
C GLN A 294 18.78 31.34 9.87
N SER A 295 18.41 30.10 9.52
CA SER A 295 19.33 28.97 9.50
C SER A 295 20.47 29.22 8.51
N PRO A 296 21.74 29.01 8.93
CA PRO A 296 22.89 29.20 8.05
C PRO A 296 22.89 28.25 6.85
N LEU A 297 22.23 27.07 6.96
CA LEU A 297 22.17 26.06 5.90
C LEU A 297 21.39 26.51 4.65
N VAL A 298 20.45 27.44 4.82
CA VAL A 298 19.63 27.97 3.70
C VAL A 298 19.96 29.44 3.41
N LYS A 299 20.94 30.00 4.12
CA LYS A 299 21.34 31.40 3.93
C LYS A 299 22.01 31.55 2.56
N GLY A 300 21.29 32.17 1.62
CA GLY A 300 21.75 32.36 0.25
C GLY A 300 21.38 31.21 -0.70
N LEU A 301 20.68 30.18 -0.23
CA LEU A 301 20.08 29.15 -1.08
C LEU A 301 18.87 29.77 -1.81
N LYS A 302 18.81 29.62 -3.13
CA LYS A 302 17.67 30.06 -3.94
C LYS A 302 17.37 29.02 -5.01
N LEU A 303 16.12 28.58 -5.08
CA LEU A 303 15.65 27.74 -6.18
C LEU A 303 15.55 28.59 -7.45
N THR A 304 16.11 28.06 -8.54
CA THR A 304 16.03 28.68 -9.87
C THR A 304 14.77 28.21 -10.59
N SER A 305 14.45 28.81 -11.74
CA SER A 305 13.37 28.35 -12.62
C SER A 305 13.72 27.12 -13.48
N CYS A 306 14.87 26.48 -13.24
CA CYS A 306 15.24 25.29 -13.98
C CYS A 306 14.32 24.11 -13.62
N TYR A 307 14.25 23.14 -14.53
CA TYR A 307 13.39 21.97 -14.36
C TYR A 307 13.81 21.12 -13.15
N GLU A 308 15.11 21.00 -12.88
CA GLU A 308 15.62 20.20 -11.78
C GLU A 308 15.25 20.78 -10.41
N ASP A 309 15.23 22.11 -10.26
CA ASP A 309 14.82 22.77 -9.01
C ASP A 309 13.31 22.70 -8.79
N PHE A 310 12.52 22.74 -9.87
CA PHE A 310 11.09 22.46 -9.84
C PHE A 310 10.81 21.04 -9.36
N GLU A 311 11.52 20.03 -9.91
CA GLU A 311 11.39 18.64 -9.45
C GLU A 311 11.90 18.45 -8.02
N LEU A 312 12.98 19.12 -7.60
CA LEU A 312 13.42 19.12 -6.21
C LEU A 312 12.30 19.57 -5.28
N LYS A 313 11.64 20.69 -5.59
CA LYS A 313 10.57 21.21 -4.74
C LYS A 313 9.41 20.22 -4.61
N LYS A 314 9.04 19.55 -5.71
CA LYS A 314 8.03 18.47 -5.69
C LYS A 314 8.47 17.30 -4.80
N LEU A 315 9.71 16.85 -4.94
CA LEU A 315 10.27 15.76 -4.13
C LEU A 315 10.30 16.13 -2.63
N LEU A 316 10.62 17.37 -2.28
CA LEU A 316 10.62 17.85 -0.90
C LEU A 316 9.21 17.91 -0.30
N LEU A 317 8.19 18.37 -1.06
CA LEU A 317 6.79 18.34 -0.62
C LEU A 317 6.32 16.89 -0.41
N ASN A 318 6.66 15.98 -1.33
CA ASN A 318 6.37 14.56 -1.18
C ASN A 318 7.08 13.95 0.03
N MET A 319 8.34 14.32 0.28
CA MET A 319 9.09 13.85 1.45
C MET A 319 8.38 14.20 2.76
N LEU A 320 7.76 15.38 2.88
CA LEU A 320 6.98 15.72 4.06
C LEU A 320 5.88 14.68 4.32
N THR A 321 5.12 14.27 3.29
CA THR A 321 4.07 13.25 3.44
C THR A 321 4.60 11.88 3.87
N VAL A 322 5.82 11.53 3.49
CA VAL A 322 6.49 10.30 3.94
C VAL A 322 6.89 10.41 5.41
N LEU A 323 7.51 11.52 5.81
CA LEU A 323 7.92 11.77 7.19
C LEU A 323 6.71 11.81 8.15
N ALA A 324 5.56 12.32 7.69
CA ALA A 324 4.34 12.38 8.48
C ALA A 324 3.75 11.01 8.86
N LYS A 325 4.18 9.92 8.21
CA LYS A 325 3.76 8.55 8.58
C LYS A 325 4.41 8.08 9.88
N ASP A 326 5.56 8.65 10.24
CA ASP A 326 6.21 8.41 11.51
C ASP A 326 5.77 9.46 12.54
N LEU A 327 5.02 9.03 13.55
CA LEU A 327 4.50 9.90 14.60
C LEU A 327 5.63 10.60 15.39
N CYS A 328 6.83 10.02 15.45
CA CYS A 328 7.98 10.67 16.08
C CYS A 328 8.47 11.91 15.30
N SER A 329 8.16 12.00 14.01
CA SER A 329 8.50 13.15 13.17
C SER A 329 7.52 14.32 13.31
N VAL A 330 6.33 14.12 13.91
CA VAL A 330 5.28 15.15 14.02
C VAL A 330 5.76 16.39 14.80
N GLN A 331 6.51 16.20 15.89
CA GLN A 331 7.09 17.31 16.65
C GLN A 331 8.06 18.15 15.80
N LEU A 332 8.84 17.51 14.93
CA LEU A 332 9.76 18.21 14.03
C LEU A 332 9.02 18.96 12.92
N LEU A 333 7.88 18.44 12.45
CA LEU A 333 7.01 19.10 11.49
C LEU A 333 6.36 20.36 12.09
N HIS A 334 5.94 20.30 13.36
CA HIS A 334 5.48 21.45 14.14
C HIS A 334 6.58 22.51 14.26
N GLU A 335 7.77 22.13 14.77
CA GLU A 335 8.92 23.05 14.88
C GLU A 335 9.32 23.69 13.54
N GLY A 336 9.14 22.95 12.45
CA GLY A 336 9.40 23.40 11.09
C GLY A 336 8.37 24.38 10.51
N ASN A 337 7.30 24.71 11.25
CA ASN A 337 6.17 25.53 10.81
C ASN A 337 5.59 25.08 9.46
N VAL A 338 5.48 23.75 9.26
CA VAL A 338 5.10 23.17 7.97
C VAL A 338 3.71 23.61 7.53
N ILE A 339 2.75 23.70 8.45
CA ILE A 339 1.39 24.16 8.13
C ILE A 339 1.39 25.59 7.59
N LEU A 340 2.10 26.52 8.26
CA LEU A 340 2.21 27.90 7.83
C LEU A 340 2.89 28.02 6.45
N ALA A 341 3.93 27.21 6.21
CA ALA A 341 4.60 27.16 4.91
C ALA A 341 3.63 26.69 3.81
N LEU A 342 2.86 25.62 4.06
CA LEU A 342 1.94 25.05 3.08
C LEU A 342 0.76 25.97 2.76
N PHE A 343 0.28 26.77 3.71
CA PHE A 343 -0.75 27.79 3.43
C PHE A 343 -0.30 28.86 2.42
N ASN A 344 1.01 29.04 2.18
CA ASN A 344 1.46 29.94 1.11
C ASN A 344 1.07 29.48 -0.30
N TYR A 345 0.77 28.19 -0.48
CA TYR A 345 0.28 27.64 -1.75
C TYR A 345 -1.22 27.86 -1.96
N LEU A 346 -1.96 28.23 -0.92
CA LEU A 346 -3.40 28.49 -0.97
C LEU A 346 -3.70 29.92 -1.44
N LYS A 347 -3.16 30.31 -2.59
CA LYS A 347 -3.29 31.68 -3.15
C LYS A 347 -3.68 31.64 -4.62
N PRO A 348 -4.59 32.51 -5.09
CA PRO A 348 -4.88 32.65 -6.51
C PRO A 348 -3.61 32.95 -7.33
N ASN A 349 -3.52 32.35 -8.53
CA ASN A 349 -2.46 32.71 -9.47
C ASN A 349 -2.78 34.09 -10.10
N GLU A 350 -2.21 35.16 -9.54
CA GLU A 350 -2.31 36.51 -10.11
C GLU A 350 -1.27 36.69 -11.23
N LYS A 351 -1.69 37.26 -12.37
CA LYS A 351 -0.78 37.65 -13.47
C LYS A 351 0.35 38.52 -12.91
N GLY A 352 1.60 38.03 -13.04
CA GLY A 352 2.81 38.82 -12.78
C GLY A 352 3.61 38.47 -11.52
N ARG A 353 3.19 37.51 -10.68
CA ARG A 353 3.95 37.16 -9.45
C ARG A 353 5.16 36.24 -9.66
N ALA A 354 5.22 35.49 -10.76
CA ALA A 354 6.35 34.62 -11.07
C ALA A 354 6.82 34.86 -12.50
N LEU A 355 7.64 35.90 -12.70
CA LEU A 355 8.27 36.18 -14.01
C LEU A 355 9.12 35.00 -14.52
N ASP A 356 9.50 34.08 -13.62
CA ASP A 356 10.43 32.99 -13.92
C ASP A 356 9.77 31.60 -14.05
N MET A 357 8.52 31.38 -13.61
CA MET A 357 7.86 30.06 -13.66
C MET A 357 6.68 30.00 -14.63
N SER A 358 6.52 28.87 -15.32
CA SER A 358 5.34 28.64 -16.16
C SER A 358 4.06 28.48 -15.33
N ALA A 359 2.92 28.85 -15.90
CA ALA A 359 1.62 28.68 -15.23
C ALA A 359 1.32 27.22 -14.85
N ALA A 360 1.80 26.26 -15.64
CA ALA A 360 1.63 24.82 -15.37
C ALA A 360 2.49 24.34 -14.19
N GLN A 361 3.74 24.83 -14.08
CA GLN A 361 4.60 24.54 -12.93
C GLN A 361 4.04 25.13 -11.64
N TYR A 362 3.55 26.37 -11.69
CA TYR A 362 2.90 26.99 -10.54
C TYR A 362 1.66 26.20 -10.11
N GLU A 363 0.80 25.83 -11.07
CA GLU A 363 -0.40 25.02 -10.81
C GLU A 363 -0.03 23.67 -10.17
N GLU A 364 1.00 22.99 -10.68
CA GLU A 364 1.47 21.72 -10.12
C GLU A 364 1.94 21.87 -8.66
N LEU A 365 2.80 22.85 -8.36
CA LEU A 365 3.29 23.08 -7.00
C LEU A 365 2.18 23.53 -6.06
N GLN A 366 1.25 24.36 -6.52
CA GLN A 366 0.07 24.75 -5.75
C GLN A 366 -0.75 23.53 -5.34
N LEU A 367 -1.14 22.70 -6.31
CA LEU A 367 -2.00 21.55 -6.03
C LEU A 367 -1.28 20.50 -5.18
N LEU A 368 0.01 20.28 -5.42
CA LEU A 368 0.84 19.39 -4.58
C LEU A 368 1.02 19.94 -3.15
N GLY A 369 1.19 21.25 -2.99
CA GLY A 369 1.25 21.91 -1.68
C GLY A 369 -0.06 21.73 -0.90
N ILE A 370 -1.21 21.91 -1.54
CA ILE A 370 -2.53 21.68 -0.92
C ILE A 370 -2.75 20.18 -0.64
N ALA A 371 -2.30 19.28 -1.51
CA ALA A 371 -2.33 17.84 -1.27
C ALA A 371 -1.48 17.45 -0.04
N THR A 372 -0.31 18.05 0.10
CA THR A 372 0.56 17.86 1.26
C THR A 372 -0.13 18.40 2.52
N LEU A 373 -0.78 19.57 2.43
CA LEU A 373 -1.56 20.16 3.52
C LEU A 373 -2.69 19.22 3.98
N ALA A 374 -3.35 18.51 3.06
CA ALA A 374 -4.41 17.55 3.42
C ALA A 374 -3.91 16.40 4.29
N THR A 375 -2.63 16.03 4.18
CA THR A 375 -1.98 15.03 5.04
C THR A 375 -1.56 15.63 6.37
N MET A 376 -1.06 16.88 6.37
CA MET A 376 -0.48 17.52 7.55
C MET A 376 -1.52 18.12 8.50
N ALA A 377 -2.55 18.77 7.96
CA ALA A 377 -3.56 19.48 8.74
C ALA A 377 -4.24 18.63 9.83
N PRO A 378 -4.66 17.37 9.58
CA PRO A 378 -5.23 16.54 10.64
C PRO A 378 -4.20 16.08 11.70
N LEU A 379 -2.91 16.03 11.37
CA LEU A 379 -1.85 15.66 12.32
C LEU A 379 -1.40 16.85 13.19
N LEU A 380 -1.47 18.07 12.65
CA LEU A 380 -1.03 19.31 13.26
C LEU A 380 -2.22 20.27 13.43
N ILE A 381 -3.28 19.78 14.08
CA ILE A 381 -4.56 20.51 14.15
C ILE A 381 -4.45 21.83 14.90
N GLU A 382 -3.59 21.90 15.92
CA GLU A 382 -3.33 23.12 16.68
C GLU A 382 -2.69 24.20 15.78
N ASP A 383 -1.65 23.84 15.02
CA ASP A 383 -1.00 24.74 14.06
C ASP A 383 -1.95 25.21 12.96
N TYR A 384 -2.80 24.29 12.48
CA TYR A 384 -3.86 24.59 11.52
C TYR A 384 -4.82 25.66 12.05
N MET A 385 -5.28 25.54 13.30
CA MET A 385 -6.17 26.51 13.92
C MET A 385 -5.47 27.84 14.22
N LEU A 386 -4.20 27.81 14.67
CA LEU A 386 -3.37 29.01 14.84
C LEU A 386 -3.19 29.78 13.53
N CYS A 387 -3.10 29.07 12.41
CA CYS A 387 -3.04 29.65 11.07
C CYS A 387 -4.43 30.06 10.53
N LYS A 388 -5.52 29.99 11.30
CA LYS A 388 -6.89 30.27 10.82
C LYS A 388 -7.27 29.42 9.61
N GLY A 389 -6.92 28.13 9.64
CA GLY A 389 -7.02 27.26 8.46
C GLY A 389 -8.41 27.17 7.84
N ASN A 390 -9.46 27.14 8.66
CA ASN A 390 -10.86 27.14 8.19
C ASN A 390 -11.18 28.39 7.34
N GLU A 391 -10.79 29.58 7.84
CA GLU A 391 -11.05 30.87 7.18
C GLU A 391 -10.36 30.92 5.82
N GLN A 392 -9.08 30.53 5.77
CA GLN A 392 -8.30 30.54 4.54
C GLN A 392 -8.86 29.55 3.49
N LEU A 393 -9.26 28.34 3.90
CA LEU A 393 -9.83 27.34 2.98
C LEU A 393 -11.20 27.79 2.44
N LEU A 394 -12.06 28.35 3.30
CA LEU A 394 -13.35 28.88 2.86
C LEU A 394 -13.18 30.08 1.91
N GLU A 395 -12.25 30.99 2.18
CA GLU A 395 -11.94 32.10 1.28
C GLU A 395 -11.42 31.59 -0.08
N PHE A 396 -10.55 30.58 -0.08
CA PHE A 396 -10.03 29.98 -1.30
C PHE A 396 -11.13 29.26 -2.10
N LEU A 397 -12.06 28.56 -1.45
CA LEU A 397 -13.24 27.97 -2.09
C LEU A 397 -14.15 29.04 -2.71
N LYS A 398 -14.30 30.19 -2.06
CA LYS A 398 -15.07 31.32 -2.60
C LYS A 398 -14.44 31.83 -3.91
N TRP A 399 -13.11 31.91 -3.97
CA TRP A 399 -12.39 32.22 -5.21
C TRP A 399 -12.57 31.13 -6.28
N CYS A 400 -12.66 29.86 -5.90
CA CYS A 400 -12.90 28.75 -6.85
C CYS A 400 -14.25 28.85 -7.57
N VAL A 401 -15.25 29.48 -6.95
CA VAL A 401 -16.59 29.71 -7.53
C VAL A 401 -16.70 31.07 -8.24
N SER A 402 -15.77 31.99 -8.00
CA SER A 402 -15.82 33.33 -8.59
C SER A 402 -15.54 33.32 -10.10
N ASN A 403 -16.00 34.38 -10.78
CA ASN A 403 -15.70 34.65 -12.19
C ASN A 403 -14.31 35.26 -12.40
N ASP A 404 -13.45 35.28 -11.38
CA ASP A 404 -12.11 35.87 -11.50
C ASP A 404 -11.28 35.11 -12.52
N PRO A 405 -10.44 35.82 -13.30
CA PRO A 405 -9.69 35.22 -14.39
C PRO A 405 -8.76 34.12 -13.89
N PHE A 406 -8.79 32.99 -14.58
CA PHE A 406 -7.97 31.83 -14.29
C PHE A 406 -6.95 31.65 -15.40
N PHE A 407 -5.67 31.67 -15.04
CA PHE A 407 -4.57 31.71 -16.02
C PHE A 407 -3.87 30.37 -16.23
N THR A 408 -4.23 29.34 -15.48
CA THR A 408 -3.59 28.03 -15.60
C THR A 408 -4.30 27.15 -16.63
N GLN A 409 -3.57 26.18 -17.18
CA GLN A 409 -3.98 25.42 -18.35
C GLN A 409 -4.54 24.04 -18.00
N GLY A 410 -4.46 23.59 -16.74
CA GLY A 410 -4.90 22.27 -16.29
C GLY A 410 -4.17 21.10 -16.96
N ASN A 411 -2.93 21.36 -17.41
CA ASN A 411 -2.03 20.36 -17.99
C ASN A 411 -1.05 19.78 -16.96
N SER A 412 -1.10 20.24 -15.71
CA SER A 412 -0.31 19.70 -14.61
C SER A 412 -0.81 18.31 -14.21
N PHE A 413 0.04 17.51 -13.58
CA PHE A 413 -0.31 16.14 -13.16
C PHE A 413 -1.43 16.16 -12.12
N HIS A 414 -1.37 17.09 -11.16
CA HIS A 414 -2.43 17.24 -10.17
C HIS A 414 -3.67 17.99 -10.71
N GLY A 415 -3.56 18.71 -11.83
CA GLY A 415 -4.64 19.47 -12.48
C GLY A 415 -5.54 18.67 -13.44
N VAL A 416 -5.29 17.36 -13.59
CA VAL A 416 -6.00 16.49 -14.54
C VAL A 416 -7.52 16.54 -14.33
N GLY A 417 -8.25 16.71 -15.44
CA GLY A 417 -9.72 16.77 -15.47
C GLY A 417 -10.31 18.16 -15.24
N GLY A 418 -9.52 19.13 -14.79
CA GLY A 418 -9.96 20.50 -14.49
C GLY A 418 -9.61 21.54 -15.55
N ARG A 419 -9.30 21.14 -16.79
CA ARG A 419 -8.71 22.01 -17.83
C ARG A 419 -9.47 23.33 -18.01
N GLY A 420 -8.79 24.45 -17.76
CA GLY A 420 -9.35 25.80 -17.90
C GLY A 420 -10.38 26.18 -16.83
N THR A 421 -10.48 25.42 -15.74
CA THR A 421 -11.44 25.61 -14.65
C THR A 421 -10.71 25.57 -13.29
N LYS A 422 -11.36 26.08 -12.24
CA LYS A 422 -10.82 26.03 -10.86
C LYS A 422 -11.20 24.73 -10.13
N LEU A 423 -11.70 23.70 -10.85
CA LEU A 423 -12.20 22.45 -10.24
C LEU A 423 -11.09 21.65 -9.55
N ALA A 424 -9.86 21.65 -10.07
CA ALA A 424 -8.76 20.96 -9.42
C ALA A 424 -8.43 21.59 -8.05
N GLN A 425 -8.36 22.92 -7.99
CA GLN A 425 -8.14 23.69 -6.76
C GLN A 425 -9.26 23.44 -5.75
N MET A 426 -10.52 23.45 -6.22
CA MET A 426 -11.68 23.12 -5.41
C MET A 426 -11.58 21.71 -4.82
N ARG A 427 -11.26 20.70 -5.64
CA ARG A 427 -11.06 19.32 -5.18
C ARG A 427 -10.02 19.25 -4.07
N PHE A 428 -8.82 19.81 -4.28
CA PHE A 428 -7.77 19.70 -3.27
C PHE A 428 -8.09 20.46 -2.00
N CYS A 429 -8.78 21.60 -2.09
CA CYS A 429 -9.25 22.32 -0.91
C CYS A 429 -10.24 21.49 -0.09
N LEU A 430 -11.18 20.81 -0.74
CA LEU A 430 -12.12 19.89 -0.09
C LEU A 430 -11.42 18.66 0.52
N ARG A 431 -10.38 18.15 -0.16
CA ARG A 431 -9.53 17.08 0.38
C ARG A 431 -8.76 17.48 1.63
N VAL A 432 -8.51 18.78 1.88
CA VAL A 432 -7.99 19.25 3.18
C VAL A 432 -9.09 19.28 4.23
N LEU A 433 -10.26 19.84 3.91
CA LEU A 433 -11.37 19.97 4.85
C LEU A 433 -11.90 18.62 5.34
N ASN A 434 -12.04 17.64 4.45
CA ASN A 434 -12.65 16.34 4.77
C ASN A 434 -11.94 15.58 5.93
N PRO A 435 -10.62 15.34 5.91
CA PRO A 435 -9.93 14.68 7.03
C PRO A 435 -9.93 15.54 8.30
N VAL A 436 -9.81 16.87 8.18
CA VAL A 436 -9.84 17.80 9.33
C VAL A 436 -11.19 17.72 10.07
N VAL A 437 -12.29 17.79 9.33
CA VAL A 437 -13.65 17.67 9.88
C VAL A 437 -13.90 16.27 10.44
N SER A 438 -13.34 15.24 9.79
CA SER A 438 -13.47 13.83 10.19
C SER A 438 -12.77 13.48 11.50
N LEU A 439 -11.91 14.35 12.04
CA LEU A 439 -11.35 14.17 13.40
C LEU A 439 -12.42 14.29 14.50
N ALA A 440 -13.59 14.85 14.17
CA ALA A 440 -14.66 15.13 15.13
C ALA A 440 -14.20 16.02 16.30
N ASP A 441 -13.23 16.91 16.05
CA ASP A 441 -12.83 17.94 17.01
C ASP A 441 -13.90 19.03 17.08
N ASP A 442 -14.43 19.27 18.28
CA ASP A 442 -15.53 20.20 18.48
C ASP A 442 -15.11 21.65 18.20
N ALA A 443 -13.90 22.07 18.57
CA ALA A 443 -13.45 23.45 18.39
C ALA A 443 -13.31 23.78 16.90
N VAL A 444 -12.70 22.87 16.13
CA VAL A 444 -12.55 23.00 14.67
C VAL A 444 -13.91 23.05 13.98
N ASN A 445 -14.81 22.13 14.32
CA ASN A 445 -16.11 22.01 13.66
C ASN A 445 -17.07 23.15 14.05
N VAL A 446 -17.03 23.65 15.29
CA VAL A 446 -17.79 24.82 15.72
C VAL A 446 -17.30 26.08 15.00
N ASP A 447 -15.99 26.30 14.92
CA ASP A 447 -15.41 27.43 14.19
C ASP A 447 -15.77 27.38 12.69
N LEU A 448 -15.57 26.23 12.04
CA LEU A 448 -15.90 26.06 10.62
C LEU A 448 -17.39 26.33 10.33
N CYS A 449 -18.29 25.82 11.18
CA CYS A 449 -19.72 26.10 11.05
C CYS A 449 -20.04 27.58 11.30
N GLY A 450 -19.41 28.20 12.31
CA GLY A 450 -19.57 29.61 12.65
C GLY A 450 -19.17 30.56 11.52
N GLN A 451 -18.22 30.13 10.67
CA GLN A 451 -17.79 30.86 9.46
C GLN A 451 -18.73 30.66 8.25
N GLY A 452 -19.82 29.90 8.40
CA GLY A 452 -20.83 29.73 7.35
C GLY A 452 -20.53 28.61 6.34
N ALA A 453 -19.66 27.65 6.69
CA ALA A 453 -19.26 26.57 5.80
C ALA A 453 -20.43 25.78 5.21
N ILE A 454 -21.47 25.47 5.99
CA ILE A 454 -22.63 24.69 5.52
C ILE A 454 -23.30 25.35 4.32
N ASN A 455 -23.64 26.64 4.43
CA ASN A 455 -24.29 27.39 3.36
C ASN A 455 -23.38 27.54 2.13
N GLN A 456 -22.07 27.78 2.36
CA GLN A 456 -21.11 27.91 1.27
C GLN A 456 -20.96 26.59 0.50
N LEU A 457 -20.86 25.45 1.20
CA LEU A 457 -20.74 24.13 0.61
C LEU A 457 -22.00 23.73 -0.19
N LEU A 458 -23.19 24.04 0.32
CA LEU A 458 -24.44 23.88 -0.44
C LEU A 458 -24.46 24.75 -1.71
N GLY A 459 -23.98 25.99 -1.60
CA GLY A 459 -23.81 26.87 -2.77
C GLY A 459 -22.86 26.29 -3.82
N ILE A 460 -21.76 25.65 -3.39
CA ILE A 460 -20.82 24.97 -4.29
C ILE A 460 -21.46 23.74 -4.94
N LEU A 461 -22.25 22.93 -4.22
CA LEU A 461 -22.98 21.80 -4.81
C LEU A 461 -23.92 22.25 -5.93
N LYS A 462 -24.67 23.33 -5.69
CA LYS A 462 -25.55 23.92 -6.71
C LYS A 462 -24.77 24.46 -7.90
N PHE A 463 -23.68 25.17 -7.63
CA PHE A 463 -22.80 25.73 -8.66
C PHE A 463 -22.21 24.64 -9.55
N THR A 464 -21.70 23.56 -8.96
CA THR A 464 -21.09 22.43 -9.70
C THR A 464 -22.13 21.68 -10.54
N THR A 465 -23.31 21.44 -9.98
CA THR A 465 -24.42 20.75 -10.68
C THR A 465 -24.96 21.57 -11.86
N THR A 466 -24.98 22.90 -11.74
CA THR A 466 -25.57 23.78 -12.79
C THR A 466 -24.58 24.10 -13.91
N ASN A 467 -23.31 24.32 -13.59
CA ASN A 467 -22.34 24.87 -14.54
C ASN A 467 -21.43 23.83 -15.20
N TYR A 468 -21.38 22.60 -14.68
CA TYR A 468 -20.50 21.57 -15.20
C TYR A 468 -21.27 20.32 -15.60
N LYS A 469 -20.78 19.64 -16.63
CA LYS A 469 -21.28 18.32 -17.02
C LYS A 469 -20.73 17.25 -16.10
N ASP A 470 -21.48 16.15 -16.02
CA ASP A 470 -21.06 14.94 -15.31
C ASP A 470 -19.67 14.48 -15.78
N SER A 471 -18.76 14.42 -14.82
CA SER A 471 -17.40 13.92 -14.99
C SER A 471 -16.94 13.33 -13.66
N ALA A 472 -15.96 12.42 -13.70
CA ALA A 472 -15.44 11.80 -12.48
C ALA A 472 -14.96 12.84 -11.44
N LEU A 473 -14.36 13.95 -11.90
CA LEU A 473 -13.91 15.05 -11.04
C LEU A 473 -15.08 15.77 -10.37
N VAL A 474 -16.15 16.07 -11.11
CA VAL A 474 -17.35 16.74 -10.55
C VAL A 474 -18.05 15.83 -9.55
N MET A 475 -18.18 14.53 -9.87
CA MET A 475 -18.77 13.54 -8.95
C MET A 475 -17.96 13.40 -7.66
N GLU A 476 -16.62 13.44 -7.76
CA GLU A 476 -15.73 13.43 -6.61
C GLU A 476 -15.94 14.66 -5.72
N ILE A 477 -15.93 15.87 -6.32
CA ILE A 477 -16.16 17.14 -5.59
C ILE A 477 -17.51 17.12 -4.86
N GLN A 478 -18.58 16.73 -5.56
CA GLN A 478 -19.92 16.67 -4.96
C GLN A 478 -19.98 15.65 -3.82
N SER A 479 -19.36 14.48 -4.00
CA SER A 479 -19.30 13.44 -2.97
C SER A 479 -18.56 13.92 -1.72
N ASP A 480 -17.40 14.58 -1.89
CA ASP A 480 -16.59 15.08 -0.78
C ASP A 480 -17.32 16.19 0.00
N ILE A 481 -18.05 17.07 -0.69
CA ILE A 481 -18.88 18.08 -0.03
C ILE A 481 -19.98 17.41 0.82
N LEU A 482 -20.68 16.42 0.28
CA LEU A 482 -21.74 15.71 1.01
C LEU A 482 -21.17 15.01 2.25
N LEU A 483 -19.97 14.42 2.18
CA LEU A 483 -19.31 13.79 3.33
C LEU A 483 -18.92 14.81 4.42
N ILE A 484 -18.44 15.99 4.02
CA ILE A 484 -18.15 17.08 4.96
C ILE A 484 -19.44 17.54 5.64
N LEU A 485 -20.50 17.80 4.87
CA LEU A 485 -21.80 18.22 5.41
C LEU A 485 -22.39 17.18 6.37
N SER A 486 -22.29 15.89 6.01
CA SER A 486 -22.73 14.77 6.86
C SER A 486 -22.05 14.81 8.21
N THR A 487 -20.71 14.93 8.22
CA THR A 487 -19.92 14.95 9.45
C THR A 487 -20.22 16.21 10.29
N LEU A 488 -20.40 17.38 9.66
CA LEU A 488 -20.71 18.61 10.39
C LEU A 488 -22.08 18.57 11.06
N CYS A 489 -23.10 18.04 10.36
CA CYS A 489 -24.48 18.03 10.85
C CYS A 489 -24.80 16.85 11.76
N GLU A 490 -23.91 15.85 11.85
CA GLU A 490 -24.12 14.66 12.64
C GLU A 490 -24.48 15.01 14.10
N ASN A 491 -25.60 14.47 14.59
CA ASN A 491 -26.09 14.64 15.97
C ASN A 491 -26.30 16.10 16.43
N ASN A 492 -26.34 17.09 15.53
CA ASN A 492 -26.50 18.51 15.90
C ASN A 492 -27.68 19.16 15.19
N ILE A 493 -28.78 19.39 15.92
CA ILE A 493 -30.04 19.91 15.37
C ILE A 493 -29.88 21.29 14.73
N HIS A 494 -29.15 22.21 15.36
CA HIS A 494 -28.96 23.56 14.81
C HIS A 494 -28.22 23.53 13.45
N ARG A 495 -27.20 22.68 13.31
CA ARG A 495 -26.48 22.52 12.04
C ARG A 495 -27.35 21.88 10.96
N LYS A 496 -28.25 20.96 11.35
CA LYS A 496 -29.28 20.43 10.44
C LYS A 496 -30.22 21.56 9.98
N GLU A 497 -30.68 22.42 10.88
CA GLU A 497 -31.51 23.57 10.48
C GLU A 497 -30.80 24.51 9.49
N LEU A 498 -29.48 24.71 9.65
CA LEU A 498 -28.66 25.45 8.68
C LEU A 498 -28.52 24.73 7.33
N PHE A 499 -28.49 23.40 7.32
CA PHE A 499 -28.52 22.62 6.06
C PHE A 499 -29.80 22.93 5.26
N GLY A 500 -30.91 23.14 5.98
CA GLY A 500 -32.10 23.80 5.45
C GLY A 500 -32.73 23.09 4.26
N TRP A 501 -33.64 23.80 3.60
CA TRP A 501 -34.53 23.22 2.59
C TRP A 501 -33.79 23.07 1.26
N GLU A 502 -32.85 23.98 0.97
CA GLU A 502 -31.97 23.91 -0.20
C GLU A 502 -31.09 22.66 -0.17
N GLY A 503 -30.59 22.26 1.01
CA GLY A 503 -29.87 21.00 1.18
C GLY A 503 -30.74 19.79 0.86
N VAL A 504 -31.99 19.78 1.34
CA VAL A 504 -32.95 18.70 1.06
C VAL A 504 -33.29 18.60 -0.43
N ASP A 505 -33.57 19.73 -1.09
CA ASP A 505 -33.86 19.77 -2.53
C ASP A 505 -32.66 19.26 -3.36
N THR A 506 -31.44 19.63 -2.95
CA THR A 506 -30.20 19.15 -3.58
C THR A 506 -30.04 17.63 -3.41
N LEU A 507 -30.27 17.09 -2.21
CA LEU A 507 -30.21 15.64 -1.98
C LEU A 507 -31.21 14.87 -2.83
N ILE A 508 -32.46 15.32 -2.91
CA ILE A 508 -33.48 14.67 -3.74
C ILE A 508 -33.04 14.61 -5.21
N SER A 509 -32.36 15.65 -5.71
CA SER A 509 -31.83 15.63 -7.08
C SER A 509 -30.77 14.54 -7.30
N PHE A 510 -29.88 14.30 -6.33
CA PHE A 510 -28.87 13.24 -6.40
C PHE A 510 -29.43 11.83 -6.16
N LEU A 511 -30.54 11.72 -5.41
CA LEU A 511 -31.25 10.45 -5.22
C LEU A 511 -32.04 10.02 -6.47
N LYS A 512 -32.38 10.94 -7.38
CA LYS A 512 -33.05 10.65 -8.67
C LYS A 512 -32.07 10.12 -9.72
N ILE A 513 -31.35 9.06 -9.39
CA ILE A 513 -30.37 8.43 -10.28
C ILE A 513 -31.01 7.29 -11.09
N ASP A 514 -30.75 7.29 -12.40
CA ASP A 514 -31.14 6.21 -13.30
C ASP A 514 -30.18 5.01 -13.22
N ALA A 515 -30.70 3.80 -13.43
CA ALA A 515 -29.90 2.57 -13.44
C ALA A 515 -28.71 2.64 -14.44
N LYS A 516 -28.84 3.36 -15.56
CA LYS A 516 -27.75 3.55 -16.53
C LYS A 516 -26.59 4.36 -15.94
N ASN A 517 -26.90 5.41 -15.19
CA ASN A 517 -25.89 6.27 -14.57
C ASN A 517 -25.20 5.56 -13.41
N PHE A 518 -25.92 4.71 -12.68
CA PHE A 518 -25.37 3.93 -11.57
C PHE A 518 -24.17 3.05 -11.99
N TYR A 519 -24.22 2.44 -13.19
CA TYR A 519 -23.14 1.59 -13.72
C TYR A 519 -22.24 2.29 -14.76
N SER A 520 -22.28 3.62 -14.88
CA SER A 520 -21.54 4.33 -15.93
C SER A 520 -20.02 4.36 -15.70
N GLY A 521 -19.55 4.05 -14.48
CA GLY A 521 -18.14 4.15 -14.10
C GLY A 521 -17.66 5.59 -13.82
N LEU A 522 -18.53 6.60 -13.95
CA LEU A 522 -18.19 8.01 -13.70
C LEU A 522 -18.22 8.40 -12.21
N GLY A 523 -18.63 7.52 -11.31
CA GLY A 523 -18.67 7.77 -9.86
C GLY A 523 -20.05 8.12 -9.29
N HIS A 524 -21.13 8.03 -10.08
CA HIS A 524 -22.49 8.30 -9.56
C HIS A 524 -22.92 7.35 -8.44
N ASN A 525 -22.42 6.12 -8.42
CA ASN A 525 -22.65 5.19 -7.31
C ASN A 525 -22.09 5.73 -5.98
N ARG A 526 -20.85 6.27 -5.99
CA ARG A 526 -20.25 6.92 -4.83
C ARG A 526 -21.06 8.14 -4.41
N LEU A 527 -21.45 8.98 -5.37
CA LEU A 527 -22.29 10.16 -5.09
C LEU A 527 -23.61 9.76 -4.43
N LEU A 528 -24.27 8.71 -4.91
CA LEU A 528 -25.50 8.19 -4.32
C LEU A 528 -25.28 7.74 -2.86
N PHE A 529 -24.21 7.01 -2.58
CA PHE A 529 -23.89 6.61 -1.20
C PHE A 529 -23.64 7.82 -0.30
N CYS A 530 -22.90 8.82 -0.77
CA CYS A 530 -22.68 10.07 -0.04
C CYS A 530 -23.98 10.86 0.17
N ALA A 531 -24.91 10.84 -0.80
CA ALA A 531 -26.22 11.48 -0.66
C ALA A 531 -27.11 10.75 0.37
N LEU A 532 -27.08 9.41 0.41
CA LEU A 532 -27.79 8.61 1.40
C LEU A 532 -27.22 8.81 2.82
N ASP A 533 -25.89 8.88 2.95
CA ASP A 533 -25.21 9.21 4.22
C ASP A 533 -25.55 10.65 4.68
N CYS A 534 -25.56 11.60 3.74
CA CYS A 534 -25.94 12.98 4.04
C CYS A 534 -27.42 13.12 4.40
N LEU A 535 -28.32 12.33 3.80
CA LEU A 535 -29.71 12.26 4.23
C LEU A 535 -29.81 11.77 5.68
N TRP A 536 -29.06 10.72 6.02
CA TRP A 536 -29.01 10.18 7.37
C TRP A 536 -28.51 11.21 8.38
N CYS A 537 -27.38 11.84 8.09
CA CYS A 537 -26.71 12.74 9.03
C CYS A 537 -27.37 14.12 9.10
N CYS A 538 -27.80 14.70 7.99
CA CYS A 538 -28.27 16.09 7.92
C CYS A 538 -29.79 16.25 8.06
N VAL A 539 -30.59 15.24 7.72
CA VAL A 539 -32.06 15.37 7.69
C VAL A 539 -32.71 14.60 8.83
N MET A 540 -32.36 13.32 9.01
CA MET A 540 -33.05 12.47 9.99
C MET A 540 -32.85 12.96 11.43
N GLY A 541 -33.88 12.84 12.26
CA GLY A 541 -33.93 13.40 13.61
C GLY A 541 -34.25 14.91 13.67
N CYS A 542 -34.34 15.61 12.53
CA CYS A 542 -34.85 16.97 12.46
C CYS A 542 -36.25 16.97 11.83
N THR A 543 -37.29 17.09 12.67
CA THR A 543 -38.69 16.92 12.25
C THR A 543 -39.11 17.84 11.10
N ILE A 544 -38.62 19.09 11.08
CA ILE A 544 -38.93 20.08 10.03
C ILE A 544 -38.39 19.62 8.68
N LEU A 545 -37.17 19.10 8.64
CA LEU A 545 -36.54 18.65 7.40
C LEU A 545 -37.05 17.29 6.95
N GLU A 546 -37.35 16.39 7.89
CA GLU A 546 -38.01 15.12 7.58
C GLU A 546 -39.37 15.38 6.92
N ASP A 547 -40.19 16.25 7.52
CA ASP A 547 -41.51 16.60 6.98
C ASP A 547 -41.38 17.22 5.58
N TYR A 548 -40.43 18.14 5.39
CA TYR A 548 -40.17 18.72 4.07
C TYR A 548 -39.70 17.68 3.04
N PHE A 549 -38.84 16.74 3.43
CA PHE A 549 -38.41 15.64 2.57
C PHE A 549 -39.58 14.72 2.16
N LEU A 550 -40.51 14.46 3.08
CA LEU A 550 -41.74 13.70 2.79
C LEU A 550 -42.66 14.47 1.83
N GLU A 551 -42.84 15.77 2.03
CA GLU A 551 -43.64 16.66 1.16
C GLU A 551 -43.08 16.77 -0.26
N LYS A 552 -41.75 16.66 -0.42
CA LYS A 552 -41.06 16.69 -1.71
C LYS A 552 -40.92 15.32 -2.39
N GLU A 553 -41.72 14.33 -1.96
CA GLU A 553 -41.71 12.97 -2.51
C GLU A 553 -40.33 12.28 -2.39
N GLY A 554 -39.49 12.70 -1.45
CA GLY A 554 -38.17 12.11 -1.24
C GLY A 554 -38.25 10.63 -0.87
N LEU A 555 -39.26 10.24 -0.09
CA LEU A 555 -39.53 8.85 0.26
C LEU A 555 -39.88 7.98 -0.96
N PHE A 556 -40.58 8.56 -1.94
CA PHE A 556 -40.92 7.84 -3.17
C PHE A 556 -39.67 7.56 -3.99
N THR A 557 -38.77 8.55 -4.06
CA THR A 557 -37.46 8.41 -4.69
C THR A 557 -36.64 7.27 -4.04
N LEU A 558 -36.64 7.17 -2.71
CA LEU A 558 -35.97 6.06 -2.01
C LEU A 558 -36.57 4.69 -2.33
N LEU A 559 -37.91 4.59 -2.42
CA LEU A 559 -38.59 3.35 -2.79
C LEU A 559 -38.32 2.97 -4.25
N ASP A 560 -38.24 3.95 -5.15
CA ASP A 560 -37.86 3.72 -6.55
C ASP A 560 -36.42 3.21 -6.67
N LEU A 561 -35.49 3.71 -5.84
CA LEU A 561 -34.11 3.23 -5.82
C LEU A 561 -33.97 1.77 -5.38
N LEU A 562 -34.88 1.25 -4.56
CA LEU A 562 -34.91 -0.18 -4.23
C LEU A 562 -35.14 -1.05 -5.48
N LEU A 563 -35.74 -0.52 -6.54
CA LEU A 563 -35.97 -1.22 -7.80
C LEU A 563 -34.69 -1.42 -8.62
N ILE A 564 -33.60 -0.68 -8.33
CA ILE A 564 -32.27 -0.92 -8.94
C ILE A 564 -31.75 -2.32 -8.55
N ASN A 565 -32.23 -2.87 -7.42
CA ASN A 565 -31.93 -4.21 -6.93
C ASN A 565 -30.42 -4.47 -6.74
N GLN A 566 -29.73 -3.48 -6.15
CA GLN A 566 -28.33 -3.60 -5.74
C GLN A 566 -28.26 -3.78 -4.24
N LYS A 567 -27.83 -4.98 -3.80
CA LYS A 567 -27.90 -5.42 -2.41
C LYS A 567 -27.42 -4.39 -1.38
N ASN A 568 -26.24 -3.82 -1.58
CA ASN A 568 -25.65 -2.85 -0.62
C ASN A 568 -26.48 -1.55 -0.55
N VAL A 569 -26.98 -1.07 -1.68
CA VAL A 569 -27.82 0.12 -1.77
C VAL A 569 -29.18 -0.15 -1.12
N CYS A 570 -29.81 -1.28 -1.46
CA CYS A 570 -31.08 -1.69 -0.89
C CYS A 570 -30.98 -1.84 0.64
N ASN A 571 -29.91 -2.44 1.13
CA ASN A 571 -29.69 -2.63 2.56
C ASN A 571 -29.57 -1.30 3.32
N LEU A 572 -28.88 -0.32 2.75
CA LEU A 572 -28.74 1.02 3.31
C LEU A 572 -30.09 1.78 3.29
N ILE A 573 -30.77 1.79 2.16
CA ILE A 573 -32.08 2.46 1.99
C ILE A 573 -33.11 1.86 2.93
N LEU A 574 -33.17 0.54 3.07
CA LEU A 574 -34.07 -0.11 4.02
C LEU A 574 -33.76 0.31 5.46
N GLY A 575 -32.49 0.56 5.79
CA GLY A 575 -32.09 1.12 7.08
C GLY A 575 -32.63 2.52 7.29
N ILE A 576 -32.44 3.40 6.30
CA ILE A 576 -32.96 4.78 6.29
C ILE A 576 -34.50 4.78 6.45
N LEU A 577 -35.20 3.95 5.69
CA LEU A 577 -36.67 3.85 5.76
C LEU A 577 -37.16 3.39 7.15
N VAL A 578 -36.44 2.48 7.81
CA VAL A 578 -36.78 2.04 9.18
C VAL A 578 -36.68 3.21 10.14
N GLU A 579 -35.65 4.06 10.03
CA GLU A 579 -35.49 5.22 10.91
C GLU A 579 -36.51 6.31 10.62
N PHE A 580 -36.82 6.60 9.36
CA PHE A 580 -37.91 7.52 9.00
C PHE A 580 -39.25 7.08 9.58
N CYS A 581 -39.48 5.79 9.84
CA CYS A 581 -40.71 5.32 10.49
C CYS A 581 -40.82 5.68 11.99
N ASP A 582 -39.84 6.40 12.55
CA ASP A 582 -40.00 7.10 13.83
C ASP A 582 -40.80 8.41 13.66
N ASN A 583 -40.84 8.99 12.44
CA ASN A 583 -41.77 10.07 12.09
C ASN A 583 -43.16 9.48 11.79
N PRO A 584 -44.24 9.96 12.47
CA PRO A 584 -45.59 9.41 12.32
C PRO A 584 -46.18 9.57 10.91
N LYS A 585 -45.71 10.54 10.12
CA LYS A 585 -46.20 10.77 8.75
C LYS A 585 -45.65 9.75 7.76
N THR A 586 -44.48 9.17 8.01
CA THR A 586 -43.80 8.28 7.03
C THR A 586 -44.66 7.11 6.58
N VAL A 587 -45.37 6.44 7.50
CA VAL A 587 -46.17 5.25 7.18
C VAL A 587 -47.28 5.55 6.17
N SER A 588 -47.92 6.73 6.24
CA SER A 588 -48.95 7.10 5.27
C SER A 588 -48.36 7.32 3.88
N HIS A 589 -47.18 7.94 3.78
CA HIS A 589 -46.47 8.12 2.53
C HIS A 589 -46.05 6.77 1.90
N ILE A 590 -45.49 5.84 2.68
CA ILE A 590 -45.14 4.49 2.17
C ILE A 590 -46.37 3.78 1.59
N ASN A 591 -47.52 3.89 2.26
CA ASN A 591 -48.75 3.25 1.82
C ASN A 591 -49.37 3.87 0.55
N ILE A 592 -49.05 5.15 0.26
CA ILE A 592 -49.52 5.86 -0.94
C ILE A 592 -48.65 5.56 -2.16
N TRP A 593 -47.34 5.30 -1.96
CA TRP A 593 -46.41 5.04 -3.07
C TRP A 593 -46.88 3.92 -4.01
N ARG A 594 -46.70 4.14 -5.32
CA ARG A 594 -46.98 3.17 -6.38
C ARG A 594 -45.82 3.12 -7.36
N GLY A 595 -45.19 1.95 -7.46
CA GLY A 595 -44.15 1.69 -8.46
C GLY A 595 -44.73 1.31 -9.82
N GLY A 596 -43.83 0.92 -10.74
CA GLY A 596 -44.20 0.44 -12.08
C GLY A 596 -45.25 -0.69 -12.03
N LYS A 597 -46.22 -0.66 -12.94
CA LYS A 597 -47.37 -1.59 -12.98
C LYS A 597 -48.23 -1.56 -11.70
N ASN A 598 -48.32 -0.40 -11.04
CA ASN A 598 -49.11 -0.19 -9.82
C ASN A 598 -48.65 -1.07 -8.64
N GLN A 599 -47.35 -1.38 -8.58
CA GLN A 599 -46.76 -2.15 -7.48
C GLN A 599 -46.84 -1.37 -6.17
N THR A 600 -47.28 -2.01 -5.09
CA THR A 600 -47.34 -1.40 -3.76
C THR A 600 -46.03 -1.59 -2.99
N ALA A 601 -45.74 -0.73 -2.01
CA ALA A 601 -44.52 -0.83 -1.20
C ALA A 601 -44.46 -2.18 -0.45
N ALA A 602 -45.60 -2.67 0.07
CA ALA A 602 -45.68 -3.98 0.69
C ALA A 602 -45.30 -5.11 -0.26
N ASN A 603 -45.79 -5.07 -1.52
CA ASN A 603 -45.41 -6.05 -2.53
C ASN A 603 -43.90 -5.99 -2.84
N LEU A 604 -43.32 -4.79 -2.97
CA LEU A 604 -41.89 -4.60 -3.19
C LEU A 604 -41.04 -5.20 -2.06
N LEU A 605 -41.37 -4.88 -0.80
CA LEU A 605 -40.65 -5.40 0.38
C LEU A 605 -40.72 -6.94 0.46
N ILE A 606 -41.87 -7.53 0.14
CA ILE A 606 -42.04 -8.99 0.08
C ILE A 606 -41.19 -9.60 -1.05
N ASN A 607 -41.07 -8.93 -2.20
CA ASN A 607 -40.20 -9.39 -3.29
C ASN A 607 -38.72 -9.37 -2.89
N LEU A 608 -38.25 -8.28 -2.29
CA LEU A 608 -36.87 -8.16 -1.79
C LEU A 608 -36.56 -9.23 -0.74
N TRP A 609 -37.51 -9.54 0.14
CA TRP A 609 -37.37 -10.62 1.11
C TRP A 609 -37.13 -11.97 0.42
N ARG A 610 -37.94 -12.31 -0.59
CA ARG A 610 -37.80 -13.57 -1.33
C ARG A 610 -36.45 -13.66 -2.04
N GLN A 611 -35.98 -12.56 -2.62
CA GLN A 611 -34.68 -12.50 -3.28
C GLN A 611 -33.54 -12.74 -2.28
N GLU A 612 -33.57 -12.07 -1.12
CA GLU A 612 -32.57 -12.28 -0.06
C GLU A 612 -32.56 -13.73 0.44
N GLU A 613 -33.74 -14.34 0.60
CA GLU A 613 -33.84 -15.76 0.97
C GLU A 613 -33.26 -16.71 -0.08
N GLU A 614 -33.50 -16.42 -1.37
CA GLU A 614 -32.98 -17.19 -2.49
C GLU A 614 -31.44 -17.12 -2.55
N GLU A 615 -30.87 -15.92 -2.44
CA GLU A 615 -29.41 -15.70 -2.38
C GLU A 615 -28.79 -16.42 -1.18
N MET A 616 -29.46 -16.39 -0.04
CA MET A 616 -29.04 -17.12 1.15
C MET A 616 -29.20 -18.64 1.03
N GLY A 617 -29.87 -19.14 0.00
CA GLY A 617 -30.12 -20.56 -0.26
C GLY A 617 -31.18 -21.19 0.65
N VAL A 618 -32.18 -20.41 1.08
CA VAL A 618 -33.34 -20.91 1.81
C VAL A 618 -34.28 -21.63 0.82
N LYS A 619 -34.60 -22.89 1.09
CA LYS A 619 -35.40 -23.73 0.19
C LYS A 619 -36.90 -23.57 0.43
N HIS A 620 -37.65 -23.37 -0.65
CA HIS A 620 -39.10 -23.22 -0.67
C HIS A 620 -39.78 -24.28 -1.54
N ASP A 621 -41.01 -24.65 -1.20
CA ASP A 621 -41.87 -25.51 -2.03
C ASP A 621 -42.53 -24.71 -3.19
N LYS A 622 -43.31 -25.41 -4.05
CA LYS A 622 -44.04 -24.78 -5.17
C LYS A 622 -45.07 -23.72 -4.72
N SER A 623 -45.48 -23.74 -3.45
CA SER A 623 -46.44 -22.81 -2.86
C SER A 623 -45.76 -21.66 -2.10
N GLY A 624 -44.43 -21.61 -2.07
CA GLY A 624 -43.64 -20.60 -1.35
C GLY A 624 -43.46 -20.87 0.15
N ARG A 625 -43.78 -22.07 0.65
CA ARG A 625 -43.59 -22.47 2.05
C ARG A 625 -42.15 -22.93 2.29
N ILE A 626 -41.60 -22.66 3.47
CA ILE A 626 -40.26 -23.12 3.88
C ILE A 626 -40.23 -24.65 3.96
N VAL A 627 -39.26 -25.28 3.29
CA VAL A 627 -39.10 -26.75 3.29
C VAL A 627 -38.46 -27.26 4.58
N ASP A 628 -37.44 -26.57 5.10
CA ASP A 628 -36.73 -26.97 6.32
C ASP A 628 -37.43 -26.42 7.58
N THR A 629 -38.29 -27.25 8.16
CA THR A 629 -39.02 -26.91 9.39
C THR A 629 -38.15 -26.97 10.65
N LYS A 630 -36.96 -27.59 10.61
CA LYS A 630 -36.05 -27.73 11.76
C LYS A 630 -35.01 -26.62 11.85
N LYS A 631 -34.71 -25.97 10.73
CA LYS A 631 -33.80 -24.84 10.60
C LYS A 631 -34.41 -23.79 9.64
N PRO A 632 -35.56 -23.20 9.98
CA PRO A 632 -36.21 -22.21 9.13
C PRO A 632 -35.30 -21.00 8.95
N LEU A 633 -35.23 -20.48 7.71
CA LEU A 633 -34.46 -19.29 7.33
C LEU A 633 -32.93 -19.36 7.48
N VAL A 634 -32.37 -20.53 7.79
CA VAL A 634 -30.91 -20.72 7.92
C VAL A 634 -30.27 -20.78 6.53
N GLY A 635 -29.39 -19.81 6.25
CA GLY A 635 -28.67 -19.73 4.97
C GLY A 635 -27.56 -20.78 4.82
N GLN A 636 -26.97 -20.87 3.63
CA GLN A 636 -25.90 -21.83 3.33
C GLN A 636 -24.67 -21.63 4.22
N PHE A 637 -24.20 -20.40 4.37
CA PHE A 637 -23.06 -20.06 5.24
C PHE A 637 -23.32 -20.44 6.70
N GLN A 638 -24.52 -20.17 7.21
CA GLN A 638 -24.92 -20.52 8.58
C GLN A 638 -25.00 -22.04 8.82
N LYS A 639 -25.14 -22.86 7.77
CA LYS A 639 -25.14 -24.33 7.90
C LYS A 639 -23.74 -24.90 8.10
N THR A 640 -22.72 -24.26 7.53
CA THR A 640 -21.33 -24.70 7.56
C THR A 640 -20.50 -24.06 8.67
N GLN A 641 -21.06 -23.06 9.37
CA GLN A 641 -20.38 -22.38 10.47
C GLN A 641 -20.19 -23.30 11.68
N GLU A 642 -18.95 -23.40 12.13
CA GLU A 642 -18.60 -23.95 13.43
C GLU A 642 -18.81 -22.92 14.54
N VAL A 643 -19.08 -23.40 15.76
CA VAL A 643 -19.25 -22.54 16.92
C VAL A 643 -17.86 -22.17 17.45
N ILE A 644 -17.38 -20.98 17.08
CA ILE A 644 -16.08 -20.46 17.51
C ILE A 644 -16.29 -19.53 18.72
N PRO A 645 -15.58 -19.73 19.84
CA PRO A 645 -15.63 -18.79 20.96
C PRO A 645 -15.00 -17.46 20.56
N MET A 646 -15.78 -16.38 20.68
CA MET A 646 -15.34 -15.01 20.42
C MET A 646 -15.12 -14.24 21.74
N PRO A 647 -14.18 -13.27 21.77
CA PRO A 647 -14.03 -12.37 22.91
C PRO A 647 -15.33 -11.61 23.23
N ALA A 648 -15.58 -11.30 24.51
CA ALA A 648 -16.84 -10.68 24.97
C ALA A 648 -17.12 -9.29 24.37
N ASN A 649 -16.12 -8.63 23.79
CA ASN A 649 -16.22 -7.33 23.12
C ASN A 649 -16.56 -7.43 21.62
N HIS A 650 -16.73 -8.63 21.05
CA HIS A 650 -17.09 -8.81 19.66
C HIS A 650 -18.58 -9.16 19.50
N PRO A 651 -19.29 -8.56 18.52
CA PRO A 651 -20.66 -8.97 18.22
C PRO A 651 -20.67 -10.44 17.80
N THR A 652 -21.69 -11.17 18.25
CA THR A 652 -21.84 -12.57 17.84
C THR A 652 -22.13 -12.66 16.34
N ILE A 653 -21.75 -13.77 15.71
CA ILE A 653 -22.05 -14.06 14.30
C ILE A 653 -23.55 -13.93 13.99
N ALA A 654 -24.43 -14.27 14.95
CA ALA A 654 -25.87 -14.10 14.78
C ALA A 654 -26.30 -12.63 14.75
N VAL A 655 -25.64 -11.77 15.52
CA VAL A 655 -25.86 -10.31 15.50
C VAL A 655 -25.34 -9.71 14.20
N MET A 656 -24.15 -10.15 13.74
CA MET A 656 -23.59 -9.74 12.45
C MET A 656 -24.50 -10.15 11.28
N ASP A 657 -25.02 -11.39 11.26
CA ASP A 657 -25.98 -11.84 10.23
C ASP A 657 -27.22 -10.96 10.18
N VAL A 658 -27.84 -10.66 11.33
CA VAL A 658 -29.04 -9.82 11.40
C VAL A 658 -28.77 -8.39 10.94
N ALA A 659 -27.57 -7.88 11.20
CA ALA A 659 -27.14 -6.54 10.80
C ALA A 659 -26.85 -6.44 9.29
N GLU A 660 -26.20 -7.44 8.72
CA GLU A 660 -25.70 -7.46 7.34
C GLU A 660 -26.81 -7.73 6.32
N ASN A 661 -27.81 -8.57 6.65
CA ASN A 661 -28.88 -8.91 5.71
C ASN A 661 -30.07 -7.92 5.74
N MET A 662 -30.85 -7.94 4.65
CA MET A 662 -32.02 -7.06 4.47
C MET A 662 -33.25 -7.51 5.27
N ARG A 663 -33.32 -8.78 5.70
CA ARG A 663 -34.52 -9.39 6.31
C ARG A 663 -34.95 -8.66 7.58
N ALA A 664 -34.02 -8.34 8.46
CA ALA A 664 -34.35 -7.63 9.70
C ALA A 664 -34.99 -6.26 9.44
N LYS A 665 -34.49 -5.53 8.44
CA LYS A 665 -34.97 -4.20 8.06
C LYS A 665 -36.36 -4.29 7.41
N ILE A 666 -36.56 -5.25 6.51
CA ILE A 666 -37.86 -5.52 5.89
C ILE A 666 -38.90 -5.91 6.95
N TYR A 667 -38.54 -6.78 7.89
CA TYR A 667 -39.40 -7.16 9.01
C TYR A 667 -39.82 -5.93 9.84
N CYS A 668 -38.87 -5.06 10.20
CA CYS A 668 -39.16 -3.83 10.94
C CYS A 668 -40.11 -2.90 10.18
N LEU A 669 -39.91 -2.72 8.87
CA LEU A 669 -40.81 -1.90 8.04
C LEU A 669 -42.22 -2.48 8.01
N ILE A 670 -42.36 -3.79 7.78
CA ILE A 670 -43.69 -4.42 7.75
C ILE A 670 -44.36 -4.36 9.13
N CYS A 671 -43.62 -4.43 10.23
CA CYS A 671 -44.17 -4.19 11.57
C CYS A 671 -44.75 -2.78 11.73
N LYS A 672 -44.09 -1.76 11.16
CA LYS A 672 -44.56 -0.37 11.18
C LYS A 672 -45.75 -0.14 10.25
N LEU A 673 -45.81 -0.82 9.10
CA LEU A 673 -46.94 -0.77 8.17
C LEU A 673 -48.18 -1.52 8.67
N GLY A 674 -47.96 -2.58 9.46
CA GLY A 674 -48.99 -3.53 9.87
C GLY A 674 -49.06 -4.75 8.94
N PHE A 675 -49.49 -5.88 9.49
CA PHE A 675 -49.62 -7.16 8.75
C PHE A 675 -51.01 -7.34 8.09
N GLU A 676 -51.91 -6.38 8.28
CA GLU A 676 -53.31 -6.48 7.88
C GLU A 676 -53.63 -5.42 6.81
N ASN A 677 -54.58 -5.74 5.91
CA ASN A 677 -55.10 -4.81 4.89
C ASN A 677 -54.05 -4.20 3.93
N LEU A 678 -52.94 -4.91 3.69
CA LEU A 678 -51.92 -4.48 2.72
C LEU A 678 -52.43 -4.66 1.28
N PRO A 679 -52.51 -3.59 0.47
CA PRO A 679 -53.10 -3.65 -0.87
C PRO A 679 -52.17 -4.33 -1.88
N GLY A 680 -52.77 -4.96 -2.91
CA GLY A 680 -52.05 -5.46 -4.08
C GLY A 680 -51.24 -6.75 -3.85
N LEU A 681 -51.54 -7.52 -2.80
CA LEU A 681 -50.84 -8.77 -2.50
C LEU A 681 -51.54 -9.99 -3.13
N SER A 682 -50.75 -10.88 -3.73
CA SER A 682 -51.21 -12.17 -4.23
C SER A 682 -51.25 -13.24 -3.13
N ALA A 683 -51.87 -14.39 -3.40
CA ALA A 683 -51.88 -15.52 -2.46
C ALA A 683 -50.46 -15.97 -2.06
N ARG A 684 -49.50 -15.93 -3.00
CA ARG A 684 -48.09 -16.25 -2.73
C ARG A 684 -47.45 -15.20 -1.82
N ASP A 685 -47.83 -13.94 -1.95
CA ASP A 685 -47.30 -12.86 -1.11
C ASP A 685 -47.81 -12.98 0.33
N PHE A 686 -49.06 -13.40 0.54
CA PHE A 686 -49.58 -13.72 1.87
C PHE A 686 -48.83 -14.88 2.55
N VAL A 687 -48.37 -15.88 1.79
CA VAL A 687 -47.52 -16.96 2.34
C VAL A 687 -46.19 -16.40 2.82
N THR A 688 -45.52 -15.56 2.01
CA THR A 688 -44.27 -14.90 2.42
C THR A 688 -44.49 -13.95 3.59
N LEU A 689 -45.59 -13.20 3.61
CA LEU A 689 -45.94 -12.31 4.71
C LEU A 689 -46.11 -13.07 6.04
N ALA A 690 -46.69 -14.27 6.00
CA ALA A 690 -46.79 -15.14 7.18
C ALA A 690 -45.41 -15.63 7.67
N ILE A 691 -44.46 -15.85 6.75
CA ILE A 691 -43.06 -16.16 7.10
C ILE A 691 -42.40 -14.94 7.77
N ILE A 692 -42.54 -13.76 7.18
CA ILE A 692 -42.01 -12.50 7.72
C ILE A 692 -42.56 -12.25 9.11
N ARG A 693 -43.86 -12.42 9.33
CA ARG A 693 -44.51 -12.24 10.64
C ARG A 693 -43.87 -13.08 11.75
N ARG A 694 -43.32 -14.24 11.41
CA ARG A 694 -42.67 -15.17 12.35
C ARG A 694 -41.14 -15.07 12.35
N TYR A 695 -40.56 -14.06 11.69
CA TYR A 695 -39.11 -13.90 11.58
C TYR A 695 -38.40 -13.90 12.93
N LEU A 696 -38.89 -13.12 13.90
CA LEU A 696 -38.30 -13.08 15.24
C LEU A 696 -38.36 -14.44 15.93
N ASP A 697 -39.48 -15.16 15.83
CA ASP A 697 -39.60 -16.52 16.39
C ASP A 697 -38.51 -17.45 15.83
N PHE A 698 -38.28 -17.39 14.50
CA PHE A 698 -37.26 -18.21 13.85
C PHE A 698 -35.84 -17.84 14.31
N LYS A 699 -35.54 -16.55 14.48
CA LYS A 699 -34.24 -16.08 14.97
C LYS A 699 -34.01 -16.43 16.44
N ILE A 700 -35.01 -16.27 17.30
CA ILE A 700 -34.95 -16.67 18.71
C ILE A 700 -34.69 -18.17 18.82
N HIS A 701 -35.41 -18.99 18.06
CA HIS A 701 -35.19 -20.44 18.04
C HIS A 701 -33.76 -20.82 17.61
N SER A 702 -33.22 -20.14 16.59
CA SER A 702 -31.83 -20.34 16.14
C SER A 702 -30.81 -20.02 17.25
N LEU A 703 -31.00 -18.92 17.98
CA LEU A 703 -30.14 -18.54 19.10
C LEU A 703 -30.20 -19.55 20.25
N HIS A 704 -31.40 -20.02 20.62
CA HIS A 704 -31.56 -21.06 21.64
C HIS A 704 -30.81 -22.35 21.25
N LYS A 705 -30.91 -22.77 19.99
CA LYS A 705 -30.21 -23.95 19.48
C LYS A 705 -28.69 -23.79 19.50
N GLN A 706 -28.18 -22.61 19.15
CA GLN A 706 -26.74 -22.31 19.29
C GLN A 706 -26.29 -22.39 20.74
N ARG A 707 -27.07 -21.83 21.68
CA ARG A 707 -26.80 -21.90 23.11
C ARG A 707 -26.78 -23.34 23.63
N GLU A 708 -27.70 -24.19 23.19
CA GLU A 708 -27.68 -25.61 23.54
C GLU A 708 -26.43 -26.33 23.03
N ILE A 709 -25.97 -26.02 21.82
CA ILE A 709 -24.75 -26.60 21.25
C ILE A 709 -23.52 -26.15 22.06
N VAL A 710 -23.44 -24.87 22.45
CA VAL A 710 -22.39 -24.34 23.33
C VAL A 710 -22.43 -25.04 24.69
N ASN A 711 -23.60 -25.17 25.30
CA ASN A 711 -23.75 -25.85 26.60
C ASN A 711 -23.30 -27.31 26.52
N LYS A 712 -23.69 -28.06 25.47
CA LYS A 712 -23.24 -29.43 25.26
C LYS A 712 -21.74 -29.53 25.01
N SER A 713 -21.16 -28.58 24.28
CA SER A 713 -19.70 -28.50 24.07
C SER A 713 -18.96 -28.24 25.38
N TRP A 714 -19.47 -27.33 26.20
CA TRP A 714 -18.95 -27.02 27.53
C TRP A 714 -19.10 -28.18 28.50
N GLU A 715 -20.26 -28.86 28.52
CA GLU A 715 -20.48 -30.08 29.29
C GLU A 715 -19.53 -31.20 28.86
N ASN A 716 -19.29 -31.37 27.56
CA ASN A 716 -18.30 -32.32 27.05
C ASN A 716 -16.88 -31.94 27.47
N PHE A 717 -16.52 -30.66 27.46
CA PHE A 717 -15.23 -30.17 27.93
C PHE A 717 -15.06 -30.40 29.45
N LEU A 718 -16.07 -30.06 30.25
CA LEU A 718 -16.11 -30.36 31.68
C LEU A 718 -16.01 -31.87 31.93
N ALA A 719 -16.77 -32.69 31.23
CA ALA A 719 -16.67 -34.15 31.35
C ALA A 719 -15.26 -34.67 31.04
N ARG A 720 -14.54 -34.05 30.10
CA ARG A 720 -13.14 -34.39 29.76
C ARG A 720 -12.10 -33.84 30.74
N THR A 721 -12.43 -32.86 31.57
CA THR A 721 -11.46 -32.16 32.44
C THR A 721 -11.71 -32.37 33.94
N SER A 722 -12.96 -32.61 34.36
CA SER A 722 -13.36 -32.68 35.78
C SER A 722 -14.08 -33.97 36.18
N ASN A 723 -14.47 -34.85 35.27
CA ASN A 723 -15.04 -36.17 35.61
C ASN A 723 -13.97 -37.28 35.59
N TYR A 724 -13.54 -37.71 36.78
CA TYR A 724 -12.50 -38.73 36.97
C TYR A 724 -12.82 -40.07 36.28
N GLN A 725 -14.08 -40.51 36.26
CA GLN A 725 -14.46 -41.77 35.60
C GLN A 725 -14.39 -41.66 34.07
N ALA A 726 -14.80 -40.52 33.51
CA ALA A 726 -14.72 -40.25 32.08
C ALA A 726 -13.26 -40.11 31.61
N LEU A 727 -12.42 -39.43 32.39
CA LEU A 727 -10.97 -39.35 32.17
C LEU A 727 -10.32 -40.74 32.19
N LYS A 728 -10.71 -41.61 33.14
CA LYS A 728 -10.21 -42.99 33.22
C LYS A 728 -10.68 -43.84 32.04
N ALA A 729 -11.90 -43.63 31.54
CA ALA A 729 -12.43 -44.30 30.36
C ALA A 729 -11.73 -43.83 29.06
N ALA A 730 -11.51 -42.52 28.91
CA ALA A 730 -10.78 -41.93 27.79
C ALA A 730 -9.32 -42.39 27.77
N LYS A 731 -8.65 -42.40 28.95
CA LYS A 731 -7.30 -42.95 29.11
C LYS A 731 -7.24 -44.42 28.71
N ARG A 732 -8.20 -45.24 29.15
CA ARG A 732 -8.30 -46.66 28.75
C ARG A 732 -8.49 -46.84 27.25
N LEU A 733 -9.32 -46.00 26.60
CA LEU A 733 -9.50 -46.04 25.15
C LEU A 733 -8.21 -45.67 24.40
N GLN A 734 -7.50 -44.65 24.90
CA GLN A 734 -6.21 -44.22 24.35
C GLN A 734 -5.14 -45.31 24.55
N GLU A 735 -5.05 -45.91 25.73
CA GLU A 735 -4.17 -47.04 26.02
C GLU A 735 -4.48 -48.24 25.09
N LYS A 736 -5.76 -48.54 24.87
CA LYS A 736 -6.20 -49.62 23.97
C LYS A 736 -5.85 -49.34 22.51
N ALA A 737 -5.95 -48.08 22.08
CA ALA A 737 -5.53 -47.66 20.74
C ALA A 737 -4.01 -47.75 20.55
N ILE A 738 -3.23 -47.36 21.58
CA ILE A 738 -1.76 -47.50 21.60
C ILE A 738 -1.35 -48.97 21.60
N GLU A 739 -2.05 -49.82 22.35
CA GLU A 739 -1.75 -51.25 22.42
C GLU A 739 -2.11 -51.97 21.11
N ASN A 740 -3.16 -51.52 20.43
CA ASN A 740 -3.53 -52.00 19.10
C ASN A 740 -2.57 -51.54 17.99
N SER A 741 -1.87 -50.41 18.17
CA SER A 741 -0.87 -49.91 17.21
C SER A 741 0.53 -50.50 17.42
N ARG A 742 0.77 -51.28 18.50
CA ARG A 742 2.04 -51.97 18.75
C ARG A 742 2.16 -53.23 17.86
N PRO A 743 3.28 -53.44 17.15
CA PRO A 743 3.49 -54.61 16.31
C PRO A 743 3.57 -55.90 17.15
N LYS A 744 2.79 -56.92 16.77
CA LYS A 744 2.56 -58.14 17.59
C LYS A 744 3.57 -59.29 17.39
N ILE A 745 4.60 -59.15 16.53
CA ILE A 745 5.55 -60.23 16.25
C ILE A 745 6.99 -59.70 16.26
N LYS A 746 7.84 -60.28 17.13
CA LYS A 746 9.29 -60.03 17.21
C LYS A 746 10.02 -60.95 16.23
N HIS A 747 10.63 -60.40 15.18
CA HIS A 747 11.65 -61.11 14.41
C HIS A 747 13.03 -60.86 15.04
N TYR A 748 13.76 -61.95 15.31
CA TYR A 748 15.14 -61.94 15.77
C TYR A 748 16.06 -61.42 14.65
N SER A 749 16.26 -60.10 14.57
CA SER A 749 17.52 -59.48 14.10
C SER A 749 17.49 -57.94 14.04
N SER A 750 16.51 -57.25 14.63
CA SER A 750 16.47 -55.77 14.62
C SER A 750 16.52 -55.18 16.03
N THR A 751 17.51 -54.29 16.24
CA THR A 751 17.64 -53.46 17.44
C THR A 751 16.49 -52.44 17.48
N PHE A 752 15.58 -52.60 18.43
CA PHE A 752 14.53 -51.61 18.72
C PHE A 752 14.96 -50.72 19.88
N HIS A 753 14.88 -49.40 19.70
CA HIS A 753 14.99 -48.46 20.81
C HIS A 753 13.71 -48.53 21.66
N PRO A 754 13.81 -48.63 23.00
CA PRO A 754 12.65 -48.61 23.86
C PRO A 754 11.98 -47.22 23.81
N THR A 755 10.70 -47.17 23.47
CA THR A 755 9.90 -45.92 23.45
C THR A 755 9.36 -45.52 24.82
N ASP A 756 9.51 -46.36 25.85
CA ASP A 756 9.06 -46.07 27.22
C ASP A 756 10.20 -45.46 28.04
N ILE A 757 10.12 -44.14 28.27
CA ILE A 757 10.95 -43.44 29.26
C ILE A 757 10.22 -43.50 30.61
N LYS A 758 10.71 -44.31 31.55
CA LYS A 758 10.16 -44.37 32.91
C LYS A 758 10.59 -43.15 33.71
N GLY A 759 9.63 -42.44 34.29
CA GLY A 759 9.88 -41.29 35.18
C GLY A 759 9.81 -39.92 34.50
N LEU A 760 8.98 -39.76 33.45
CA LEU A 760 8.73 -38.46 32.85
C LEU A 760 7.84 -37.60 33.78
N ASN A 761 8.46 -36.89 34.71
CA ASN A 761 7.81 -35.77 35.39
C ASN A 761 7.61 -34.64 34.37
N THR A 762 6.41 -34.08 34.36
CA THR A 762 5.92 -33.02 33.49
C THR A 762 6.98 -31.97 33.15
N THR A 763 7.45 -31.97 31.90
CA THR A 763 8.09 -30.81 31.31
C THR A 763 7.08 -30.05 30.48
N VAL A 764 6.95 -28.77 30.81
CA VAL A 764 6.40 -27.69 29.98
C VAL A 764 6.80 -27.91 28.52
N ALA A 765 5.84 -27.87 27.60
CA ALA A 765 6.13 -27.85 26.18
C ALA A 765 6.26 -26.40 25.69
N SER A 766 7.48 -26.02 25.33
CA SER A 766 7.72 -25.04 24.27
C SER A 766 7.34 -25.64 22.91
N GLY A 767 6.55 -24.88 22.15
CA GLY A 767 6.65 -24.69 20.70
C GLY A 767 6.51 -25.89 19.74
N ARG A 768 5.45 -25.84 18.91
CA ARG A 768 5.60 -26.03 17.46
C ARG A 768 4.91 -24.91 16.70
N LEU A 769 5.76 -24.20 15.96
CA LEU A 769 5.54 -23.46 14.73
C LEU A 769 4.24 -23.85 14.00
N VAL A 770 3.33 -22.88 13.85
CA VAL A 770 2.35 -22.85 12.76
C VAL A 770 2.83 -21.77 11.81
N THR A 771 3.01 -22.16 10.56
CA THR A 771 3.26 -21.29 9.41
C THR A 771 2.13 -20.27 9.29
N VAL A 772 2.48 -18.99 9.37
CA VAL A 772 1.63 -17.89 8.93
C VAL A 772 1.57 -17.98 7.41
N GLU A 773 0.48 -18.51 6.87
CA GLU A 773 0.14 -18.28 5.48
C GLU A 773 -0.35 -16.83 5.34
N SER A 774 0.46 -16.06 4.60
CA SER A 774 0.15 -14.81 3.89
C SER A 774 -0.94 -13.91 4.46
N THR A 775 -0.49 -12.78 5.00
CA THR A 775 -1.26 -11.54 5.12
C THR A 775 -2.13 -11.31 3.86
N PRO A 776 -3.46 -11.16 4.00
CA PRO A 776 -4.33 -10.84 2.87
C PRO A 776 -3.91 -9.54 2.18
N SER A 777 -4.08 -9.49 0.86
CA SER A 777 -3.83 -8.34 -0.02
C SER A 777 -4.63 -7.07 0.30
N GLU A 778 -5.48 -7.09 1.32
CA GLU A 778 -6.25 -5.95 1.86
C GLU A 778 -5.40 -5.01 2.75
N LEU A 779 -4.18 -5.41 3.11
CA LEU A 779 -3.28 -4.62 3.97
C LEU A 779 -2.20 -3.81 3.23
N ILE A 780 -2.18 -3.85 1.88
CA ILE A 780 -1.27 -3.04 1.05
C ILE A 780 -2.13 -2.22 0.09
N GLY A 781 -2.41 -0.98 0.50
CA GLY A 781 -3.31 -0.05 -0.17
C GLY A 781 -3.01 0.12 -1.66
N GLY A 782 -3.94 -0.36 -2.50
CA GLY A 782 -4.03 -0.01 -3.92
C GLY A 782 -4.96 1.19 -4.16
N PRO A 783 -5.14 1.61 -5.42
CA PRO A 783 -5.89 2.82 -5.82
C PRO A 783 -7.41 2.78 -5.53
N LEU A 784 -7.88 1.73 -4.87
CA LEU A 784 -9.26 1.51 -4.43
C LEU A 784 -9.36 1.43 -2.88
N ALA A 785 -8.28 1.66 -2.15
CA ALA A 785 -8.28 1.63 -0.68
C ALA A 785 -9.14 2.76 -0.07
N ASP A 786 -9.37 3.85 -0.80
CA ASP A 786 -10.18 4.98 -0.33
C ASP A 786 -11.70 4.75 -0.45
N THR A 787 -12.15 3.72 -1.18
CA THR A 787 -13.56 3.30 -1.16
C THR A 787 -13.93 2.58 0.14
N ASP A 788 -12.96 1.95 0.79
CA ASP A 788 -13.18 1.26 2.06
C ASP A 788 -13.33 2.22 3.24
N LEU A 789 -12.88 3.49 3.17
CA LEU A 789 -13.11 4.44 4.26
C LEU A 789 -14.59 4.90 4.30
N ALA A 790 -15.21 5.06 3.13
CA ALA A 790 -16.65 5.34 3.01
C ALA A 790 -17.49 4.12 3.43
N LEU A 791 -17.05 2.89 3.11
CA LEU A 791 -17.68 1.65 3.58
C LEU A 791 -17.39 1.34 5.05
N LYS A 792 -16.22 1.73 5.60
CA LYS A 792 -15.84 1.58 7.02
C LYS A 792 -16.47 2.63 7.92
N LYS A 793 -16.81 3.82 7.41
CA LYS A 793 -17.68 4.82 8.08
C LYS A 793 -19.16 4.45 8.07
N LEU A 794 -19.54 3.43 7.28
CA LEU A 794 -20.81 2.74 7.36
C LEU A 794 -20.70 1.43 8.18
N PRO A 795 -20.11 1.40 9.41
CA PRO A 795 -20.42 0.28 10.26
C PRO A 795 -21.92 0.36 10.50
N ILE A 796 -22.56 -0.80 10.51
CA ILE A 796 -23.88 -1.02 11.06
C ILE A 796 -24.00 -0.23 12.38
N ARG A 797 -24.47 1.01 12.32
CA ARG A 797 -24.86 1.81 13.47
C ARG A 797 -26.25 1.31 13.83
N GLY A 798 -26.28 0.12 14.42
CA GLY A 798 -27.49 -0.64 14.74
C GLY A 798 -28.34 0.04 15.80
N GLY A 799 -29.04 1.12 15.44
CA GLY A 799 -30.01 1.80 16.30
C GLY A 799 -31.27 0.95 16.53
N ALA A 800 -31.66 0.14 15.53
CA ALA A 800 -32.93 -0.60 15.55
C ALA A 800 -33.06 -1.64 16.69
N LEU A 801 -31.95 -2.12 17.28
CA LEU A 801 -31.99 -3.13 18.36
C LEU A 801 -31.85 -2.54 19.78
N LYS A 802 -31.51 -1.25 19.94
CA LYS A 802 -31.36 -0.65 21.29
C LYS A 802 -32.67 -0.13 21.90
N LYS A 803 -33.78 -0.07 21.15
CA LYS A 803 -35.06 0.52 21.62
C LYS A 803 -36.15 -0.51 22.01
N PHE A 804 -35.86 -1.81 22.07
CA PHE A 804 -36.86 -2.86 22.38
C PHE A 804 -36.89 -3.34 23.86
N ASP A 805 -36.62 -2.47 24.83
CA ASP A 805 -36.79 -2.79 26.27
C ASP A 805 -38.27 -2.77 26.75
N GLY A 806 -39.24 -2.62 25.84
CA GLY A 806 -40.65 -2.39 26.16
C GLY A 806 -41.57 -3.62 26.17
N VAL A 807 -41.11 -4.84 25.89
CA VAL A 807 -41.97 -6.03 25.93
C VAL A 807 -41.67 -6.84 27.19
N LYS A 808 -42.62 -6.80 28.14
CA LYS A 808 -42.58 -7.59 29.39
C LYS A 808 -42.31 -9.07 29.07
N VAL A 809 -41.09 -9.51 29.29
CA VAL A 809 -40.76 -10.94 29.44
C VAL A 809 -41.30 -11.36 30.80
N ILE A 810 -42.29 -12.25 30.75
CA ILE A 810 -42.87 -12.90 31.92
C ILE A 810 -41.81 -13.81 32.57
N ASP A 811 -41.69 -13.67 33.89
CA ASP A 811 -40.98 -14.47 34.89
C ASP A 811 -39.45 -14.62 34.82
N SER A 812 -38.80 -13.88 35.72
CA SER A 812 -37.45 -14.14 36.22
C SER A 812 -37.43 -15.41 37.06
N PHE A 813 -37.03 -16.54 36.48
CA PHE A 813 -36.75 -17.75 37.27
C PHE A 813 -35.45 -17.59 38.07
N LYS A 814 -35.60 -17.69 39.40
CA LYS A 814 -34.56 -17.67 40.42
C LYS A 814 -33.42 -18.65 40.08
N LYS A 815 -32.18 -18.14 40.11
CA LYS A 815 -30.96 -18.95 40.25
C LYS A 815 -31.05 -19.75 41.54
N ASN A 816 -31.28 -21.05 41.46
CA ASN A 816 -30.92 -21.95 42.54
C ASN A 816 -29.38 -22.05 42.57
N SER A 817 -28.80 -21.48 43.61
CA SER A 817 -27.41 -21.69 44.01
C SER A 817 -27.21 -23.18 44.34
N LEU A 818 -26.55 -23.92 43.45
CA LEU A 818 -25.91 -25.18 43.80
C LEU A 818 -24.51 -24.85 44.32
N THR A 819 -24.38 -24.85 45.65
CA THR A 819 -23.10 -24.89 46.34
C THR A 819 -22.43 -26.23 46.08
N VAL A 820 -21.20 -26.18 45.56
CA VAL A 820 -20.33 -27.35 45.41
C VAL A 820 -19.83 -27.75 46.81
N LYS A 821 -20.08 -29.01 47.18
CA LYS A 821 -19.22 -29.77 48.10
C LYS A 821 -18.42 -30.76 47.27
#